data_AF-A0A0H1BCC5-F1
#
_entry.id   AF-A0A0H1BCC5-F1
#
_cell.length_a   1.000
_cell.length_b   1.000
_cell.length_c   1.000
_cell.angle_alpha   90.00
_cell.angle_beta   90.00
_cell.angle_gamma   90.00
#
_symmetry.space_group_name_H-M   'P 1'
#
loop_
_entity.id
_entity.type
_entity.pdbx_description
1 polymer ?
#
loop_
_entity_poly.entity_id
_entity_poly.type
_entity_poly.pdbx_seq_one_letter_code
_entity_poly.pdbx_strand_id
1 'polypeptide(L)'
;MAKELIRHDSREAVRVEDYLNDMIQTGQDLRNLDTILQNLQSQQELQRKQLHEAKNILAHATAASKEHSESVRKQATAFKQQQQDLDKRLMTVTKSDTSEQAAKSFEMSMERLRRLEIAKGYMGTLCERSKETLNLLATSPRLALRPYTRLRNISSGLKLAQPAAEGAAPHLVAYTSQVANNLRDQMTKVLDDNLETVLTKMKWPGNELNTSDDLINEWSDAVELLLELQEPELENSALASSPESAPRWEPPVLLPLMVMARPLELRFKYHFSGDRSTNRLDKPEYFLSHVIDLINTHSDFFAIYLQPILDRRAELVDYNLRWAYADAVSSFITSLFPMLRQKMGSILPRIADHPQLLSHFIHELMSFDTEIRDVWDYSQDRYSSETWKGLTWEALVKQGWFNHWLKVEKDFALSRYQDIIESADSGEIDYYGVEPSATKPTKAAIRVNDLLETITERYRPLSSFSQKLRFLIDIQITIFDQFHERLRSGLEAYLAMTSTIGRTVQGSAGADASLEGVAGLERLCRVYGSAEYLERKMQDWSDDVFFLELWSELQERVKQNSRTGRPVAGPMSVSDVAARTSSVVANNNEDGENPTEGALFDETASAYRGLKTRSESIIISTLISSAQSALRGYTRVSTWASLSPPTNTSGQFSHPSIELATILRELPAEISFLHRLLAMAPLRRITRQLLLSIQSYIWDNVLMRNTFSITGASQLAADVDNICKVVDVATGDGMESRNVMRKLEDGLLLLNLKIKPTQKDHGASTGAGDKTPDLSLWEAEKRIFANNESARSLLAELNIETLTEAEARAVLERRVEVRG
;
A
#
# COMPACT_ATOMS: atom_id res chain seq x y z
N MET A 1 -96.59 15.23 -81.95
CA MET A 1 -96.52 14.55 -83.27
C MET A 1 -97.54 15.06 -84.30
N ALA A 2 -98.87 15.06 -84.10
CA ALA A 2 -99.81 15.46 -85.19
C ALA A 2 -99.80 16.96 -85.61
N LYS A 3 -99.39 17.90 -84.74
CA LYS A 3 -99.27 19.34 -85.07
C LYS A 3 -97.93 19.74 -85.72
N GLU A 4 -96.91 18.88 -85.63
CA GLU A 4 -95.57 19.17 -86.18
C GLU A 4 -95.44 18.75 -87.65
N LEU A 5 -96.21 17.76 -88.10
CA LEU A 5 -96.20 17.33 -89.51
C LEU A 5 -96.78 18.39 -90.48
N ILE A 6 -97.81 19.15 -90.08
CA ILE A 6 -98.50 20.14 -90.96
C ILE A 6 -97.63 21.37 -91.26
N ARG A 7 -96.69 21.72 -90.37
CA ARG A 7 -95.77 22.85 -90.55
C ARG A 7 -94.52 22.51 -91.39
N HIS A 8 -94.20 21.23 -91.55
CA HIS A 8 -93.03 20.77 -92.30
C HIS A 8 -93.27 20.86 -93.82
N ASP A 9 -94.46 20.47 -94.29
CA ASP A 9 -94.85 20.50 -95.72
C ASP A 9 -94.84 21.91 -96.33
N SER A 10 -95.29 22.93 -95.59
CA SER A 10 -95.35 24.32 -96.08
C SER A 10 -93.97 24.97 -96.24
N ARG A 11 -92.95 24.49 -95.53
CA ARG A 11 -91.59 25.06 -95.54
C ARG A 11 -90.69 24.37 -96.56
N GLU A 12 -90.97 23.10 -96.85
CA GLU A 12 -90.34 22.34 -97.92
C GLU A 12 -90.82 22.81 -99.30
N ALA A 13 -92.12 23.12 -99.46
CA ALA A 13 -92.67 23.66 -100.70
C ALA A 13 -92.05 25.02 -101.12
N VAL A 14 -91.90 25.97 -100.18
CA VAL A 14 -91.31 27.29 -100.43
C VAL A 14 -89.82 27.21 -100.81
N ARG A 15 -89.07 26.26 -100.25
CA ARG A 15 -87.63 26.07 -100.57
C ARG A 15 -87.40 25.47 -101.95
N VAL A 16 -88.32 24.64 -102.43
CA VAL A 16 -88.27 24.06 -103.78
C VAL A 16 -88.60 25.13 -104.83
N GLU A 17 -89.57 26.01 -104.52
CA GLU A 17 -89.97 27.13 -105.37
C GLU A 17 -88.84 28.18 -105.52
N ASP A 18 -88.19 28.56 -104.41
CA ASP A 18 -87.05 29.49 -104.43
C ASP A 18 -85.83 28.91 -105.19
N TYR A 19 -85.54 27.62 -105.04
CA TYR A 19 -84.42 26.94 -105.72
C TYR A 19 -84.64 26.80 -107.23
N LEU A 20 -85.89 26.57 -107.67
CA LEU A 20 -86.25 26.52 -109.09
C LEU A 20 -86.22 27.91 -109.75
N ASN A 21 -86.63 28.96 -109.02
CA ASN A 21 -86.52 30.35 -109.48
C ASN A 21 -85.07 30.85 -109.59
N ASP A 22 -84.17 30.36 -108.72
CA ASP A 22 -82.75 30.76 -108.76
C ASP A 22 -81.97 30.05 -109.89
N MET A 23 -82.40 28.84 -110.29
CA MET A 23 -81.74 28.02 -111.31
C MET A 23 -82.27 28.22 -112.75
N ILE A 24 -83.40 28.90 -112.93
CA ILE A 24 -84.02 29.16 -114.25
C ILE A 24 -84.30 30.67 -114.37
N GLN A 25 -83.29 31.44 -114.81
CA GLN A 25 -83.37 32.91 -114.86
C GLN A 25 -83.59 33.46 -116.28
N THR A 26 -83.25 32.71 -117.34
CA THR A 26 -83.42 33.13 -118.75
C THR A 26 -83.97 32.01 -119.66
N GLY A 27 -84.47 32.38 -120.85
CA GLY A 27 -85.08 31.42 -121.80
C GLY A 27 -84.13 30.38 -122.41
N GLN A 28 -82.81 30.52 -122.27
CA GLN A 28 -81.82 29.50 -122.67
C GLN A 28 -81.61 28.42 -121.59
N ASP A 29 -81.96 28.69 -120.33
CA ASP A 29 -81.74 27.79 -119.19
C ASP A 29 -82.73 26.61 -119.12
N LEU A 30 -83.87 26.72 -119.83
CA LEU A 30 -84.84 25.63 -120.03
C LEU A 30 -84.25 24.40 -120.73
N ARG A 31 -83.09 24.53 -121.40
CA ARG A 31 -82.36 23.39 -121.99
C ARG A 31 -81.55 22.58 -120.97
N ASN A 32 -81.34 23.10 -119.76
CA ASN A 32 -80.58 22.47 -118.67
C ASN A 32 -81.49 21.84 -117.59
N LEU A 33 -82.80 21.70 -117.86
CA LEU A 33 -83.79 21.17 -116.91
C LEU A 33 -83.48 19.73 -116.47
N ASP A 34 -83.02 18.89 -117.40
CA ASP A 34 -82.65 17.49 -117.13
C ASP A 34 -81.46 17.39 -116.16
N THR A 35 -80.48 18.28 -116.29
CA THR A 35 -79.33 18.36 -115.37
C THR A 35 -79.72 18.84 -113.97
N ILE A 36 -80.72 19.72 -113.85
CA ILE A 36 -81.23 20.18 -112.55
C ILE A 36 -82.03 19.07 -111.85
N LEU A 37 -82.85 18.33 -112.60
CA LEU A 37 -83.60 17.17 -112.09
C LEU A 37 -82.66 16.05 -111.63
N GLN A 38 -81.59 15.77 -112.37
CA GLN A 38 -80.56 14.80 -111.94
C GLN A 38 -79.83 15.25 -110.67
N ASN A 39 -79.54 16.54 -110.51
CA ASN A 39 -78.91 17.07 -109.30
C ASN A 39 -79.83 17.01 -108.06
N LEU A 40 -81.13 17.26 -108.24
CA LEU A 40 -82.10 17.10 -107.15
C LEU A 40 -82.30 15.64 -106.76
N GLN A 41 -82.33 14.72 -107.72
CA GLN A 41 -82.40 13.28 -107.44
C GLN A 41 -81.14 12.79 -106.73
N SER A 42 -79.95 13.24 -107.14
CA SER A 42 -78.69 12.88 -106.48
C SER A 42 -78.58 13.45 -105.06
N GLN A 43 -79.06 14.69 -104.83
CA GLN A 43 -79.17 15.27 -103.49
C GLN A 43 -80.16 14.53 -102.59
N GLN A 44 -81.30 14.09 -103.12
CA GLN A 44 -82.29 13.34 -102.35
C GLN A 44 -81.77 11.95 -101.94
N GLU A 45 -81.04 11.28 -102.83
CA GLU A 45 -80.32 10.03 -102.51
C GLU A 45 -79.24 10.23 -101.45
N LEU A 46 -78.49 11.33 -101.54
CA LEU A 46 -77.45 11.68 -100.56
C LEU A 46 -78.04 11.93 -99.16
N GLN A 47 -79.14 12.68 -99.06
CA GLN A 47 -79.78 12.95 -97.77
C GLN A 47 -80.39 11.69 -97.16
N ARG A 48 -80.98 10.79 -97.97
CA ARG A 48 -81.45 9.49 -97.48
C ARG A 48 -80.31 8.62 -96.95
N LYS A 49 -79.14 8.64 -97.62
CA LYS A 49 -77.93 7.98 -97.12
C LYS A 49 -77.47 8.57 -95.78
N GLN A 50 -77.39 9.89 -95.67
CA GLN A 50 -76.96 10.57 -94.43
C GLN A 50 -77.89 10.30 -93.25
N LEU A 51 -79.21 10.21 -93.47
CA LEU A 51 -80.18 9.94 -92.41
C LEU A 51 -80.12 8.47 -91.95
N HIS A 52 -79.84 7.55 -92.87
CA HIS A 52 -79.58 6.15 -92.55
C HIS A 52 -78.26 5.98 -91.77
N GLU A 53 -77.23 6.72 -92.17
CA GLU A 53 -75.94 6.78 -91.50
C GLU A 53 -76.05 7.35 -90.08
N ALA A 54 -76.79 8.44 -89.88
CA ALA A 54 -77.04 9.03 -88.56
C ALA A 54 -77.80 8.08 -87.61
N LYS A 55 -78.78 7.32 -88.12
CA LYS A 55 -79.48 6.29 -87.34
C LYS A 55 -78.55 5.14 -86.94
N ASN A 56 -77.68 4.72 -87.86
CA ASN A 56 -76.68 3.69 -87.58
C ASN A 56 -75.66 4.18 -86.54
N ILE A 57 -75.19 5.43 -86.64
CA ILE A 57 -74.27 6.04 -85.66
C ILE A 57 -74.91 6.09 -84.26
N LEU A 58 -76.18 6.50 -84.14
CA LEU A 58 -76.87 6.56 -82.85
C LEU A 58 -77.03 5.17 -82.21
N ALA A 59 -77.39 4.16 -83.01
CA ALA A 59 -77.47 2.77 -82.58
C ALA A 59 -76.10 2.24 -82.14
N HIS A 60 -75.04 2.59 -82.89
CA HIS A 60 -73.67 2.18 -82.56
C HIS A 60 -73.15 2.87 -81.29
N ALA A 61 -73.48 4.15 -81.07
CA ALA A 61 -73.08 4.91 -79.89
C ALA A 61 -73.80 4.43 -78.62
N THR A 62 -75.10 4.11 -78.71
CA THR A 62 -75.86 3.55 -77.59
C THR A 62 -75.43 2.13 -77.24
N ALA A 63 -75.12 1.30 -78.25
CA ALA A 63 -74.51 -0.01 -78.03
C ALA A 63 -73.15 0.09 -77.35
N ALA A 64 -72.26 0.97 -77.85
CA ALA A 64 -70.93 1.19 -77.28
C ALA A 64 -70.98 1.74 -75.84
N SER A 65 -71.92 2.63 -75.52
CA SER A 65 -72.10 3.16 -74.15
C SER A 65 -72.55 2.08 -73.16
N LYS A 66 -73.43 1.18 -73.61
CA LYS A 66 -73.92 0.06 -72.80
C LYS A 66 -72.82 -0.98 -72.59
N GLU A 67 -72.06 -1.28 -73.63
CA GLU A 67 -70.88 -2.16 -73.57
C GLU A 67 -69.80 -1.57 -72.65
N HIS A 68 -69.55 -0.27 -72.71
CA HIS A 68 -68.61 0.40 -71.82
C HIS A 68 -69.08 0.36 -70.36
N SER A 69 -70.36 0.60 -70.09
CA SER A 69 -70.93 0.52 -68.74
C SER A 69 -70.85 -0.91 -68.18
N GLU A 70 -71.11 -1.92 -69.01
CA GLU A 70 -70.93 -3.32 -68.64
C GLU A 70 -69.46 -3.67 -68.40
N SER A 71 -68.55 -3.14 -69.21
CA SER A 71 -67.10 -3.31 -69.05
C SER A 71 -66.58 -2.69 -67.74
N VAL A 72 -66.95 -1.44 -67.43
CA VAL A 72 -66.59 -0.77 -66.17
C VAL A 72 -67.17 -1.51 -64.98
N ARG A 73 -68.42 -1.99 -65.08
CA ARG A 73 -69.03 -2.79 -64.02
C ARG A 73 -68.30 -4.13 -63.82
N LYS A 74 -67.91 -4.80 -64.90
CA LYS A 74 -67.08 -6.02 -64.85
C LYS A 74 -65.72 -5.73 -64.20
N GLN A 75 -65.06 -4.63 -64.56
CA GLN A 75 -63.80 -4.21 -63.94
C GLN A 75 -63.97 -3.89 -62.45
N ALA A 76 -65.03 -3.20 -62.04
CA ALA A 76 -65.31 -2.91 -60.64
C ALA A 76 -65.60 -4.20 -59.84
N THR A 77 -66.33 -5.17 -60.41
CA THR A 77 -66.53 -6.47 -59.77
C THR A 77 -65.25 -7.28 -59.69
N ALA A 78 -64.41 -7.25 -60.74
CA ALA A 78 -63.12 -7.92 -60.75
C ALA A 78 -62.18 -7.31 -59.71
N PHE A 79 -62.13 -5.98 -59.60
CA PHE A 79 -61.36 -5.27 -58.58
C PHE A 79 -61.84 -5.63 -57.17
N LYS A 80 -63.15 -5.66 -56.93
CA LYS A 80 -63.72 -6.03 -55.63
C LYS A 80 -63.40 -7.49 -55.26
N GLN A 81 -63.43 -8.39 -56.24
CA GLN A 81 -62.99 -9.79 -56.04
C GLN A 81 -61.49 -9.87 -55.74
N GLN A 82 -60.65 -9.12 -56.46
CA GLN A 82 -59.20 -9.07 -56.20
C GLN A 82 -58.89 -8.49 -54.82
N GLN A 83 -59.61 -7.45 -54.38
CA GLN A 83 -59.44 -6.88 -53.05
C GLN A 83 -59.86 -7.86 -51.95
N GLN A 84 -60.97 -8.59 -52.14
CA GLN A 84 -61.38 -9.64 -51.21
C GLN A 84 -60.42 -10.83 -51.19
N ASP A 85 -59.84 -11.20 -52.34
CA ASP A 85 -58.81 -12.24 -52.42
C ASP A 85 -57.54 -11.80 -51.67
N LEU A 86 -57.10 -10.56 -51.89
CA LEU A 86 -55.97 -9.96 -51.17
C LEU A 86 -56.22 -9.92 -49.66
N ASP A 87 -57.40 -9.45 -49.22
CA ASP A 87 -57.77 -9.41 -47.80
C ASP A 87 -57.77 -10.82 -47.19
N LYS A 88 -58.35 -11.82 -47.88
CA LYS A 88 -58.34 -13.21 -47.42
C LYS A 88 -56.92 -13.78 -47.33
N ARG A 89 -56.07 -13.51 -48.32
CA ARG A 89 -54.67 -13.98 -48.32
C ARG A 89 -53.87 -13.30 -47.22
N LEU A 90 -54.04 -12.00 -47.03
CA LEU A 90 -53.40 -11.21 -45.96
C LEU A 90 -53.79 -11.76 -44.58
N MET A 91 -55.08 -12.02 -44.37
CA MET A 91 -55.63 -12.62 -43.16
C MET A 91 -55.13 -14.05 -42.92
N THR A 92 -55.05 -14.86 -43.98
CA THR A 92 -54.54 -16.24 -43.90
C THR A 92 -53.06 -16.28 -43.54
N VAL A 93 -52.26 -15.38 -44.13
CA VAL A 93 -50.81 -15.29 -43.89
C VAL A 93 -50.50 -14.75 -42.50
N THR A 94 -51.28 -13.78 -42.01
CA THR A 94 -51.03 -13.12 -40.70
C THR A 94 -51.80 -13.73 -39.53
N LYS A 95 -52.79 -14.61 -39.79
CA LYS A 95 -53.69 -15.22 -38.78
C LYS A 95 -54.41 -14.19 -37.89
N SER A 96 -54.76 -13.03 -38.46
CA SER A 96 -55.49 -11.97 -37.76
C SER A 96 -57.01 -12.11 -37.92
N ASP A 97 -57.78 -11.47 -37.05
CA ASP A 97 -59.26 -11.50 -37.06
C ASP A 97 -59.91 -10.36 -37.88
N THR A 98 -59.15 -9.31 -38.23
CA THR A 98 -59.61 -8.22 -39.11
C THR A 98 -58.57 -7.81 -40.17
N SER A 99 -59.01 -7.35 -41.35
CA SER A 99 -58.10 -7.01 -42.46
C SER A 99 -57.17 -5.84 -42.12
N GLU A 100 -57.60 -4.91 -41.27
CA GLU A 100 -56.79 -3.78 -40.81
C GLU A 100 -55.67 -4.24 -39.86
N GLN A 101 -55.94 -5.19 -38.97
CA GLN A 101 -54.91 -5.83 -38.15
C GLN A 101 -53.96 -6.68 -38.99
N ALA A 102 -54.47 -7.38 -40.01
CA ALA A 102 -53.65 -8.13 -40.96
C ALA A 102 -52.71 -7.22 -41.75
N ALA A 103 -53.19 -6.06 -42.24
CA ALA A 103 -52.37 -5.07 -42.94
C ALA A 103 -51.27 -4.52 -42.03
N LYS A 104 -51.62 -4.11 -40.81
CA LYS A 104 -50.64 -3.59 -39.84
C LYS A 104 -49.59 -4.65 -39.44
N SER A 105 -50.01 -5.91 -39.26
CA SER A 105 -49.11 -7.04 -38.97
C SER A 105 -48.19 -7.37 -40.14
N PHE A 106 -48.71 -7.30 -41.36
CA PHE A 106 -47.94 -7.50 -42.58
C PHE A 106 -46.95 -6.35 -42.82
N GLU A 107 -47.35 -5.09 -42.60
CA GLU A 107 -46.44 -3.95 -42.64
C GLU A 107 -45.33 -4.06 -41.59
N MET A 108 -45.64 -4.44 -40.36
CA MET A 108 -44.61 -4.72 -39.34
C MET A 108 -43.66 -5.85 -39.77
N SER A 109 -44.18 -6.87 -40.45
CA SER A 109 -43.39 -7.99 -40.97
C SER A 109 -42.52 -7.58 -42.16
N MET A 110 -43.03 -6.74 -43.06
CA MET A 110 -42.30 -6.15 -44.18
C MET A 110 -41.22 -5.19 -43.71
N GLU A 111 -41.49 -4.39 -42.68
CA GLU A 111 -40.51 -3.51 -42.05
C GLU A 111 -39.41 -4.33 -41.36
N ARG A 112 -39.76 -5.43 -40.68
CA ARG A 112 -38.76 -6.39 -40.16
C ARG A 112 -37.93 -7.01 -41.28
N LEU A 113 -38.55 -7.43 -42.39
CA LEU A 113 -37.85 -8.00 -43.55
C LEU A 113 -36.90 -6.96 -44.17
N ARG A 114 -37.35 -5.72 -44.35
CA ARG A 114 -36.54 -4.62 -44.87
C ARG A 114 -35.34 -4.33 -43.96
N ARG A 115 -35.52 -4.30 -42.64
CA ARG A 115 -34.41 -4.17 -41.68
C ARG A 115 -33.43 -5.34 -41.78
N LEU A 116 -33.93 -6.55 -42.00
CA LEU A 116 -33.12 -7.76 -42.16
C LEU A 116 -32.34 -7.74 -43.48
N GLU A 117 -32.94 -7.27 -44.57
CA GLU A 117 -32.27 -7.05 -45.87
C GLU A 117 -31.19 -5.97 -45.78
N ILE A 118 -31.48 -4.86 -45.11
CA ILE A 118 -30.50 -3.79 -44.85
C ILE A 118 -29.34 -4.34 -44.02
N ALA A 119 -29.62 -5.07 -42.93
CA ALA A 119 -28.59 -5.69 -42.09
C ALA A 119 -27.75 -6.71 -42.88
N LYS A 120 -28.40 -7.55 -43.71
CA LYS A 120 -27.72 -8.50 -44.60
C LYS A 120 -26.84 -7.78 -45.62
N GLY A 121 -27.30 -6.66 -46.18
CA GLY A 121 -26.52 -5.81 -47.07
C GLY A 121 -25.27 -5.25 -46.41
N TYR A 122 -25.43 -4.63 -45.22
CA TYR A 122 -24.28 -4.15 -44.44
C TYR A 122 -23.30 -5.27 -44.08
N MET A 123 -23.80 -6.43 -43.60
CA MET A 123 -22.95 -7.59 -43.32
C MET A 123 -22.21 -8.12 -44.55
N GLY A 124 -22.87 -8.11 -45.71
CA GLY A 124 -22.27 -8.48 -46.99
C GLY A 124 -21.11 -7.55 -47.36
N THR A 125 -21.34 -6.24 -47.31
CA THR A 125 -20.29 -5.24 -47.61
C THR A 125 -19.09 -5.33 -46.66
N LEU A 126 -19.30 -5.64 -45.38
CA LEU A 126 -18.19 -5.84 -44.43
C LEU A 126 -17.35 -7.08 -44.78
N CYS A 127 -18.00 -8.16 -45.24
CA CYS A 127 -17.31 -9.38 -45.64
C CYS A 127 -16.54 -9.20 -46.95
N GLU A 128 -17.13 -8.50 -47.93
CA GLU A 128 -16.45 -8.14 -49.19
C GLU A 128 -15.21 -7.28 -48.92
N ARG A 129 -15.34 -6.25 -48.09
CA ARG A 129 -14.21 -5.39 -47.72
C ARG A 129 -13.11 -6.12 -46.95
N SER A 130 -13.47 -7.10 -46.12
CA SER A 130 -12.50 -7.98 -45.47
C SER A 130 -11.71 -8.79 -46.50
N LYS A 131 -12.38 -9.36 -47.51
CA LYS A 131 -11.71 -10.09 -48.61
C LYS A 131 -10.84 -9.17 -49.47
N GLU A 132 -11.31 -7.97 -49.79
CA GLU A 132 -10.52 -6.95 -50.50
C GLU A 132 -9.26 -6.58 -49.73
N THR A 133 -9.38 -6.42 -48.40
CA THR A 133 -8.23 -6.12 -47.53
C THR A 133 -7.18 -7.24 -47.58
N LEU A 134 -7.60 -8.50 -47.60
CA LEU A 134 -6.69 -9.65 -47.72
C LEU A 134 -6.01 -9.72 -49.09
N ASN A 135 -6.71 -9.38 -50.17
CA ASN A 135 -6.11 -9.30 -51.50
C ASN A 135 -5.08 -8.16 -51.58
N LEU A 136 -5.36 -7.03 -50.94
CA LEU A 136 -4.43 -5.91 -50.83
C LEU A 136 -3.21 -6.28 -49.98
N LEU A 137 -3.38 -7.05 -48.91
CA LEU A 137 -2.28 -7.51 -48.05
C LEU A 137 -1.23 -8.29 -48.83
N ALA A 138 -1.65 -9.13 -49.78
CA ALA A 138 -0.73 -9.90 -50.63
C ALA A 138 0.09 -9.04 -51.61
N THR A 139 -0.38 -7.83 -51.94
CA THR A 139 0.23 -6.96 -52.96
C THR A 139 0.94 -5.75 -52.35
N SER A 140 0.40 -5.18 -51.27
CA SER A 140 0.86 -3.97 -50.60
C SER A 140 0.38 -3.94 -49.14
N PRO A 141 1.16 -4.51 -48.20
CA PRO A 141 0.76 -4.66 -46.80
C PRO A 141 0.34 -3.36 -46.11
N ARG A 142 1.10 -2.25 -46.32
CA ARG A 142 0.78 -0.92 -45.75
C ARG A 142 -0.61 -0.42 -46.17
N LEU A 143 -1.04 -0.69 -47.41
CA LEU A 143 -2.35 -0.25 -47.91
C LEU A 143 -3.53 -1.04 -47.31
N ALA A 144 -3.29 -2.27 -46.85
CA ALA A 144 -4.30 -3.11 -46.21
C ALA A 144 -4.65 -2.65 -44.78
N LEU A 145 -3.75 -1.89 -44.11
CA LEU A 145 -3.96 -1.45 -42.73
C LEU A 145 -5.11 -0.43 -42.59
N ARG A 146 -5.25 0.51 -43.53
CA ARG A 146 -6.34 1.51 -43.50
C ARG A 146 -7.75 0.90 -43.47
N PRO A 147 -8.14 0.00 -44.40
CA PRO A 147 -9.45 -0.64 -44.35
C PRO A 147 -9.63 -1.54 -43.12
N TYR A 148 -8.56 -2.15 -42.60
CA TYR A 148 -8.57 -2.87 -41.34
C TYR A 148 -8.89 -1.95 -40.14
N THR A 149 -8.15 -0.85 -39.96
CA THR A 149 -8.38 0.12 -38.89
C THR A 149 -9.81 0.63 -38.90
N ARG A 150 -10.35 0.93 -40.09
CA ARG A 150 -11.75 1.35 -40.24
C ARG A 150 -12.74 0.27 -39.78
N LEU A 151 -12.50 -1.00 -40.14
CA LEU A 151 -13.35 -2.11 -39.69
C LEU A 151 -13.27 -2.29 -38.17
N ARG A 152 -12.07 -2.15 -37.59
CA ARG A 152 -11.84 -2.26 -36.15
C ARG A 152 -12.55 -1.15 -35.38
N ASN A 153 -12.49 0.09 -35.86
CA ASN A 153 -13.15 1.24 -35.25
C ASN A 153 -14.69 1.15 -35.35
N ILE A 154 -15.22 0.57 -36.43
CA ILE A 154 -16.66 0.25 -36.52
C ILE A 154 -17.03 -0.81 -35.48
N SER A 155 -16.22 -1.87 -35.35
CA SER A 155 -16.46 -2.95 -34.39
C SER A 155 -16.44 -2.44 -32.94
N SER A 156 -15.45 -1.62 -32.56
CA SER A 156 -15.38 -1.03 -31.23
C SER A 156 -16.47 0.02 -30.99
N GLY A 157 -16.75 0.88 -31.97
CA GLY A 157 -17.84 1.86 -31.89
C GLY A 157 -19.21 1.23 -31.69
N LEU A 158 -19.48 0.10 -32.36
CA LEU A 158 -20.72 -0.67 -32.16
C LEU A 158 -20.82 -1.25 -30.74
N LYS A 159 -19.71 -1.71 -30.15
CA LYS A 159 -19.69 -2.17 -28.75
C LYS A 159 -19.94 -1.04 -27.77
N LEU A 160 -19.31 0.13 -27.98
CA LEU A 160 -19.47 1.31 -27.12
C LEU A 160 -20.89 1.90 -27.20
N ALA A 161 -21.57 1.77 -28.34
CA ALA A 161 -22.95 2.22 -28.51
C ALA A 161 -23.99 1.28 -27.85
N GLN A 162 -23.60 0.07 -27.46
CA GLN A 162 -24.52 -0.96 -26.95
C GLN A 162 -25.30 -0.55 -25.68
N PRO A 163 -24.71 0.14 -24.68
CA PRO A 163 -25.44 0.62 -23.51
C PRO A 163 -26.49 1.68 -23.87
N ALA A 164 -26.15 2.64 -24.73
CA ALA A 164 -27.08 3.67 -25.19
C ALA A 164 -28.19 3.12 -26.08
N ALA A 165 -27.95 1.98 -26.74
CA ALA A 165 -28.91 1.26 -27.55
C ALA A 165 -29.68 0.17 -26.75
N GLU A 166 -29.56 0.14 -25.42
CA GLU A 166 -30.23 -0.85 -24.54
C GLU A 166 -30.00 -2.31 -24.97
N GLY A 167 -28.83 -2.62 -25.54
CA GLY A 167 -28.52 -3.97 -25.99
C GLY A 167 -29.12 -4.36 -27.35
N ALA A 168 -29.60 -3.41 -28.16
CA ALA A 168 -30.14 -3.69 -29.49
C ALA A 168 -29.12 -4.35 -30.44
N ALA A 169 -29.62 -5.17 -31.38
CA ALA A 169 -28.83 -5.81 -32.44
C ALA A 169 -27.57 -6.59 -31.99
N PRO A 170 -27.62 -7.44 -30.95
CA PRO A 170 -26.44 -8.12 -30.39
C PRO A 170 -25.76 -9.04 -31.42
N HIS A 171 -26.52 -9.64 -32.34
CA HIS A 171 -25.97 -10.48 -33.41
C HIS A 171 -25.14 -9.69 -34.42
N LEU A 172 -25.50 -8.43 -34.69
CA LEU A 172 -24.72 -7.58 -35.58
C LEU A 172 -23.37 -7.26 -34.92
N VAL A 173 -23.37 -6.87 -33.64
CA VAL A 173 -22.15 -6.60 -32.87
C VAL A 173 -21.27 -7.84 -32.77
N ALA A 174 -21.85 -9.02 -32.52
CA ALA A 174 -21.13 -10.28 -32.49
C ALA A 174 -20.50 -10.61 -33.85
N TYR A 175 -21.26 -10.46 -34.94
CA TYR A 175 -20.77 -10.73 -36.28
C TYR A 175 -19.68 -9.75 -36.72
N THR A 176 -19.85 -8.44 -36.51
CA THR A 176 -18.81 -7.44 -36.84
C THR A 176 -17.55 -7.65 -36.01
N SER A 177 -17.69 -8.04 -34.74
CA SER A 177 -16.56 -8.45 -33.90
C SER A 177 -15.85 -9.68 -34.45
N GLN A 178 -16.60 -10.70 -34.86
CA GLN A 178 -16.04 -11.92 -35.44
C GLN A 178 -15.30 -11.65 -36.75
N VAL A 179 -15.88 -10.86 -37.67
CA VAL A 179 -15.23 -10.49 -38.94
C VAL A 179 -13.96 -9.69 -38.69
N ALA A 180 -14.00 -8.71 -37.77
CA ALA A 180 -12.83 -7.91 -37.42
C ALA A 180 -11.72 -8.77 -36.78
N ASN A 181 -12.06 -9.69 -35.86
CA ASN A 181 -11.10 -10.59 -35.24
C ASN A 181 -10.50 -11.58 -36.25
N ASN A 182 -11.31 -12.17 -37.12
CA ASN A 182 -10.82 -13.09 -38.16
C ASN A 182 -9.87 -12.38 -39.13
N LEU A 183 -10.18 -11.14 -39.53
CA LEU A 183 -9.29 -10.35 -40.39
C LEU A 183 -7.99 -10.02 -39.65
N ARG A 184 -8.09 -9.62 -38.38
CA ARG A 184 -6.95 -9.34 -37.51
C ARG A 184 -6.02 -10.55 -37.44
N ASP A 185 -6.53 -11.73 -37.10
CA ASP A 185 -5.69 -12.94 -36.95
C ASP A 185 -5.01 -13.34 -38.26
N GLN A 186 -5.69 -13.17 -39.40
CA GLN A 186 -5.09 -13.42 -40.71
C GLN A 186 -4.00 -12.40 -41.06
N MET A 187 -4.22 -11.11 -40.81
CA MET A 187 -3.23 -10.07 -41.03
C MET A 187 -2.02 -10.24 -40.11
N THR A 188 -2.24 -10.48 -38.82
CA THR A 188 -1.19 -10.79 -37.85
C THR A 188 -0.35 -11.96 -38.33
N LYS A 189 -0.98 -13.07 -38.75
CA LYS A 189 -0.24 -14.23 -39.25
C LYS A 189 0.69 -13.89 -40.42
N VAL A 190 0.20 -13.17 -41.43
CA VAL A 190 1.03 -12.83 -42.61
C VAL A 190 2.18 -11.89 -42.25
N LEU A 191 1.93 -10.92 -41.36
CA LEU A 191 2.96 -9.97 -40.93
C LEU A 191 3.97 -10.60 -39.95
N ASP A 192 3.52 -11.50 -39.09
CA ASP A 192 4.38 -12.32 -38.21
C ASP A 192 5.31 -13.19 -39.07
N ASP A 193 4.77 -13.93 -40.04
CA ASP A 193 5.56 -14.80 -40.93
C ASP A 193 6.62 -13.98 -41.71
N ASN A 194 6.27 -12.75 -42.11
CA ASN A 194 7.21 -11.83 -42.74
C ASN A 194 8.34 -11.42 -41.78
N LEU A 195 8.00 -10.97 -40.57
CA LEU A 195 9.00 -10.59 -39.57
C LEU A 195 9.88 -11.79 -39.17
N GLU A 196 9.32 -12.99 -39.00
CA GLU A 196 10.09 -14.22 -38.71
C GLU A 196 11.10 -14.55 -39.81
N THR A 197 10.73 -14.32 -41.08
CA THR A 197 11.63 -14.49 -42.23
C THR A 197 12.80 -13.51 -42.16
N VAL A 198 12.53 -12.25 -41.83
CA VAL A 198 13.59 -11.22 -41.65
C VAL A 198 14.49 -11.55 -40.46
N LEU A 199 13.91 -11.91 -39.32
CA LEU A 199 14.65 -12.31 -38.11
C LEU A 199 15.58 -13.50 -38.38
N THR A 200 15.14 -14.45 -39.21
CA THR A 200 15.98 -15.59 -39.63
C THR A 200 17.19 -15.13 -40.45
N LYS A 201 17.01 -14.20 -41.40
CA LYS A 201 18.11 -13.59 -42.17
C LYS A 201 19.08 -12.80 -41.27
N MET A 202 18.55 -12.12 -40.25
CA MET A 202 19.32 -11.40 -39.24
C MET A 202 20.04 -12.32 -38.25
N LYS A 203 19.75 -13.64 -38.27
CA LYS A 203 20.22 -14.63 -37.29
C LYS A 203 19.76 -14.34 -35.85
N TRP A 204 18.62 -13.69 -35.66
CA TRP A 204 18.04 -13.47 -34.33
C TRP A 204 17.56 -14.80 -33.71
N PRO A 205 17.74 -15.05 -32.39
CA PRO A 205 18.47 -14.30 -31.37
C PRO A 205 19.86 -14.91 -31.13
N GLY A 206 20.70 -14.96 -32.16
CA GLY A 206 22.10 -15.40 -32.06
C GLY A 206 23.00 -14.29 -31.54
N ASN A 207 24.21 -14.66 -31.09
CA ASN A 207 25.19 -13.71 -30.54
C ASN A 207 25.77 -12.78 -31.62
N GLU A 208 25.82 -13.23 -32.88
CA GLU A 208 26.30 -12.47 -34.03
C GLU A 208 25.13 -12.16 -34.96
N LEU A 209 24.48 -11.02 -34.70
CA LEU A 209 23.39 -10.53 -35.54
C LEU A 209 23.93 -9.96 -36.86
N ASN A 210 23.21 -10.22 -37.95
CA ASN A 210 23.46 -9.57 -39.22
C ASN A 210 22.67 -8.25 -39.29
N THR A 211 23.36 -7.13 -39.08
CA THR A 211 22.80 -5.77 -39.00
C THR A 211 23.17 -4.90 -40.21
N SER A 212 23.29 -5.48 -41.41
CA SER A 212 23.48 -4.70 -42.63
C SER A 212 22.31 -3.73 -42.85
N ASP A 213 22.57 -2.52 -43.35
CA ASP A 213 21.57 -1.46 -43.54
C ASP A 213 20.30 -1.93 -44.29
N ASP A 214 20.46 -2.73 -45.34
CA ASP A 214 19.33 -3.28 -46.11
C ASP A 214 18.40 -4.16 -45.25
N LEU A 215 18.97 -5.02 -44.40
CA LEU A 215 18.21 -5.89 -43.50
C LEU A 215 17.59 -5.11 -42.35
N ILE A 216 18.27 -4.09 -41.83
CA ILE A 216 17.71 -3.21 -40.80
C ILE A 216 16.52 -2.42 -41.35
N ASN A 217 16.58 -1.98 -42.61
CA ASN A 217 15.44 -1.34 -43.27
C ASN A 217 14.28 -2.33 -43.48
N GLU A 218 14.56 -3.55 -43.96
CA GLU A 218 13.54 -4.61 -44.12
C GLU A 218 12.88 -4.96 -42.77
N TRP A 219 13.67 -5.06 -41.69
CA TRP A 219 13.20 -5.28 -40.33
C TRP A 219 12.37 -4.10 -39.81
N SER A 220 12.82 -2.87 -40.01
CA SER A 220 12.12 -1.66 -39.59
C SER A 220 10.75 -1.55 -40.25
N ASP A 221 10.66 -1.83 -41.56
CA ASP A 221 9.40 -1.86 -42.29
C ASP A 221 8.44 -2.93 -41.75
N ALA A 222 8.95 -4.13 -41.44
CA ALA A 222 8.15 -5.22 -40.86
C ALA A 222 7.66 -4.89 -39.43
N VAL A 223 8.50 -4.27 -38.61
CA VAL A 223 8.16 -3.81 -37.26
C VAL A 223 7.09 -2.72 -37.33
N GLU A 224 7.27 -1.70 -38.16
CA GLU A 224 6.32 -0.60 -38.31
C GLU A 224 4.93 -1.14 -38.72
N LEU A 225 4.87 -2.06 -39.68
CA LEU A 225 3.60 -2.70 -40.10
C LEU A 225 2.85 -3.37 -38.95
N LEU A 226 3.56 -4.07 -38.06
CA LEU A 226 2.97 -4.76 -36.92
C LEU A 226 2.54 -3.78 -35.82
N LEU A 227 3.30 -2.70 -35.57
CA LEU A 227 2.88 -1.63 -34.65
C LEU A 227 1.59 -0.96 -35.15
N GLU A 228 1.56 -0.63 -36.44
CA GLU A 228 0.43 0.00 -37.13
C GLU A 228 -0.83 -0.88 -37.15
N LEU A 229 -0.67 -2.21 -37.20
CA LEU A 229 -1.76 -3.17 -37.03
C LEU A 229 -2.34 -3.15 -35.60
N GLN A 230 -1.50 -2.90 -34.59
CA GLN A 230 -1.88 -2.96 -33.18
C GLN A 230 -2.51 -1.65 -32.67
N GLU A 231 -2.20 -0.50 -33.27
CA GLU A 231 -2.69 0.83 -32.85
C GLU A 231 -4.18 0.89 -32.48
N PRO A 232 -5.12 0.35 -33.29
CA PRO A 232 -6.54 0.38 -32.93
C PRO A 232 -6.85 -0.44 -31.66
N GLU A 233 -6.07 -1.47 -31.34
CA GLU A 233 -6.22 -2.25 -30.10
C GLU A 233 -5.74 -1.46 -28.89
N LEU A 234 -4.63 -0.72 -29.04
CA LEU A 234 -4.08 0.15 -28.00
C LEU A 234 -5.02 1.33 -27.69
N GLU A 235 -5.60 1.97 -28.72
CA GLU A 235 -6.61 3.04 -28.59
C GLU A 235 -7.81 2.58 -27.77
N ASN A 236 -8.39 1.44 -28.13
CA ASN A 236 -9.55 0.91 -27.44
C ASN A 236 -9.23 0.51 -25.99
N SER A 237 -8.02 0.02 -25.72
CA SER A 237 -7.57 -0.27 -24.37
C SER A 237 -7.40 1.00 -23.52
N ALA A 238 -6.93 2.10 -24.11
CA ALA A 238 -6.81 3.39 -23.42
C ALA A 238 -8.19 3.98 -23.07
N LEU A 239 -9.18 3.83 -23.96
CA LEU A 239 -10.54 4.33 -23.76
C LEU A 239 -11.37 3.53 -22.73
N ALA A 240 -11.05 2.24 -22.54
CA ALA A 240 -11.73 1.37 -21.57
C ALA A 240 -11.30 1.64 -20.10
N SER A 241 -10.20 2.38 -19.91
CA SER A 241 -9.68 2.78 -18.61
C SER A 241 -10.46 3.96 -18.02
N SER A 242 -11.73 3.73 -17.64
CA SER A 242 -12.51 4.73 -16.91
C SER A 242 -12.10 4.77 -15.41
N PRO A 243 -12.02 5.95 -14.76
CA PRO A 243 -11.38 6.11 -13.44
C PRO A 243 -12.06 5.35 -12.29
N GLU A 244 -13.35 5.02 -12.42
CA GLU A 244 -14.16 4.61 -11.27
C GLU A 244 -14.29 3.09 -11.07
N SER A 245 -13.80 2.24 -11.99
CA SER A 245 -13.97 0.77 -11.85
C SER A 245 -13.07 -0.15 -12.70
N ALA A 246 -11.93 0.32 -13.23
CA ALA A 246 -11.04 -0.57 -14.01
C ALA A 246 -10.10 -1.42 -13.11
N PRO A 247 -9.88 -2.71 -13.43
CA PRO A 247 -8.72 -3.43 -12.91
C PRO A 247 -7.46 -2.69 -13.38
N ARG A 248 -6.49 -2.57 -12.47
CA ARG A 248 -5.17 -1.96 -12.67
C ARG A 248 -4.64 -2.30 -14.05
N TRP A 249 -4.41 -1.26 -14.86
CA TRP A 249 -3.98 -1.38 -16.25
C TRP A 249 -2.68 -2.20 -16.35
N GLU A 250 -2.61 -3.10 -17.34
CA GLU A 250 -1.41 -3.84 -17.74
C GLU A 250 -1.14 -3.53 -19.22
N PRO A 251 0.05 -3.04 -19.59
CA PRO A 251 0.35 -2.72 -20.97
C PRO A 251 0.38 -4.03 -21.77
N PRO A 252 -0.35 -4.10 -22.90
CA PRO A 252 -0.20 -5.21 -23.83
C PRO A 252 1.22 -5.23 -24.41
N VAL A 253 1.73 -6.44 -24.66
CA VAL A 253 3.01 -6.60 -25.37
C VAL A 253 2.85 -6.11 -26.80
N LEU A 254 3.82 -5.33 -27.30
CA LEU A 254 3.82 -4.89 -28.68
C LEU A 254 3.97 -6.09 -29.64
N LEU A 255 3.19 -6.15 -30.72
CA LEU A 255 3.18 -7.28 -31.65
C LEU A 255 4.57 -7.66 -32.21
N PRO A 256 5.41 -6.70 -32.66
CA PRO A 256 6.75 -7.06 -33.13
C PRO A 256 7.59 -7.75 -32.04
N LEU A 257 7.47 -7.28 -30.79
CA LEU A 257 8.20 -7.85 -29.65
C LEU A 257 7.65 -9.23 -29.26
N MET A 258 6.35 -9.47 -29.42
CA MET A 258 5.79 -10.81 -29.26
C MET A 258 6.46 -11.81 -30.21
N VAL A 259 6.64 -11.45 -31.48
CA VAL A 259 7.31 -12.30 -32.48
C VAL A 259 8.79 -12.50 -32.11
N MET A 260 9.50 -11.42 -31.77
CA MET A 260 10.91 -11.48 -31.39
C MET A 260 11.16 -12.29 -30.10
N ALA A 261 10.21 -12.31 -29.17
CA ALA A 261 10.29 -13.09 -27.94
C ALA A 261 10.02 -14.59 -28.12
N ARG A 262 9.33 -15.03 -29.18
CA ARG A 262 9.05 -16.47 -29.45
C ARG A 262 10.30 -17.37 -29.40
N PRO A 263 11.38 -17.09 -30.14
CA PRO A 263 12.58 -17.95 -30.08
C PRO A 263 13.26 -17.92 -28.70
N LEU A 264 13.16 -16.81 -27.95
CA LEU A 264 13.66 -16.71 -26.58
C LEU A 264 12.81 -17.58 -25.63
N GLU A 265 11.49 -17.50 -25.75
CA GLU A 265 10.55 -18.31 -24.98
C GLU A 265 10.72 -19.81 -25.26
N LEU A 266 10.96 -20.20 -26.52
CA LEU A 266 11.23 -21.60 -26.87
C LEU A 266 12.50 -22.13 -26.19
N ARG A 267 13.59 -21.35 -26.19
CA ARG A 267 14.82 -21.68 -25.46
C ARG A 267 14.56 -21.76 -23.95
N PHE A 268 13.85 -20.78 -23.40
CA PHE A 268 13.44 -20.77 -22.00
C PHE A 268 12.68 -22.04 -21.62
N LYS A 269 11.63 -22.40 -22.39
CA LYS A 269 10.83 -23.61 -22.17
C LYS A 269 11.67 -24.87 -22.29
N TYR A 270 12.60 -24.92 -23.25
CA TYR A 270 13.51 -26.06 -23.40
C TYR A 270 14.37 -26.30 -22.16
N HIS A 271 14.89 -25.25 -21.51
CA HIS A 271 15.74 -25.36 -20.32
C HIS A 271 14.95 -25.48 -19.02
N PHE A 272 13.84 -24.78 -18.88
CA PHE A 272 13.13 -24.63 -17.61
C PHE A 272 11.76 -25.34 -17.58
N SER A 273 11.54 -26.32 -18.46
CA SER A 273 10.37 -27.20 -18.44
C SER A 273 10.78 -28.67 -18.57
N GLY A 274 9.83 -29.58 -18.31
CA GLY A 274 10.07 -31.03 -18.40
C GLY A 274 11.10 -31.54 -17.39
N ASP A 275 11.84 -32.58 -17.76
CA ASP A 275 12.75 -33.32 -16.87
C ASP A 275 14.23 -32.91 -17.03
N ARG A 276 14.46 -31.62 -17.27
CA ARG A 276 15.81 -31.07 -17.41
C ARG A 276 16.44 -30.81 -16.04
N SER A 277 17.77 -31.00 -15.93
CA SER A 277 18.54 -30.69 -14.72
C SER A 277 18.48 -29.22 -14.30
N THR A 278 18.20 -28.33 -15.26
CA THR A 278 17.99 -26.89 -15.06
C THR A 278 16.60 -26.53 -14.56
N ASN A 279 15.61 -27.43 -14.67
CA ASN A 279 14.24 -27.21 -14.19
C ASN A 279 14.08 -27.64 -12.73
N ARG A 280 14.65 -26.86 -11.82
CA ARG A 280 14.67 -27.16 -10.38
C ARG A 280 13.73 -26.25 -9.60
N LEU A 281 12.91 -26.84 -8.73
CA LEU A 281 11.99 -26.08 -7.87
C LEU A 281 12.72 -25.34 -6.75
N ASP A 282 13.88 -25.85 -6.32
CA ASP A 282 14.73 -25.26 -5.29
C ASP A 282 15.73 -24.25 -5.83
N LYS A 283 15.77 -24.05 -7.15
CA LYS A 283 16.65 -23.10 -7.84
C LYS A 283 15.90 -22.15 -8.78
N PRO A 284 14.91 -21.38 -8.29
CA PRO A 284 14.21 -20.41 -9.12
C PRO A 284 15.11 -19.30 -9.65
N GLU A 285 16.22 -19.00 -8.97
CA GLU A 285 17.22 -18.02 -9.44
C GLU A 285 17.72 -18.36 -10.85
N TYR A 286 17.77 -19.63 -11.26
CA TYR A 286 18.29 -20.02 -12.57
C TYR A 286 17.46 -19.47 -13.74
N PHE A 287 16.14 -19.51 -13.64
CA PHE A 287 15.29 -19.00 -14.73
C PHE A 287 15.11 -17.48 -14.66
N LEU A 288 15.22 -16.90 -13.46
CA LEU A 288 15.16 -15.46 -13.25
C LEU A 288 16.44 -14.78 -13.79
N SER A 289 17.62 -15.27 -13.38
CA SER A 289 18.90 -14.78 -13.90
C SER A 289 19.01 -14.99 -15.41
N HIS A 290 18.47 -16.09 -15.96
CA HIS A 290 18.44 -16.25 -17.41
C HIS A 290 17.67 -15.13 -18.12
N VAL A 291 16.55 -14.66 -17.56
CA VAL A 291 15.81 -13.53 -18.14
C VAL A 291 16.62 -12.24 -18.00
N ILE A 292 17.29 -12.01 -16.87
CA ILE A 292 18.22 -10.89 -16.70
C ILE A 292 19.34 -10.94 -17.75
N ASP A 293 19.91 -12.11 -18.02
CA ASP A 293 20.93 -12.30 -19.07
C ASP A 293 20.39 -11.97 -20.46
N LEU A 294 19.14 -12.33 -20.76
CA LEU A 294 18.49 -11.96 -22.03
C LEU A 294 18.35 -10.44 -22.16
N ILE A 295 18.01 -9.75 -21.06
CA ILE A 295 17.90 -8.29 -21.03
C ILE A 295 19.29 -7.68 -21.26
N ASN A 296 20.31 -8.11 -20.51
CA ASN A 296 21.70 -7.68 -20.67
C ASN A 296 22.24 -7.90 -22.09
N THR A 297 21.90 -9.02 -22.73
CA THR A 297 22.44 -9.39 -24.05
C THR A 297 21.79 -8.61 -25.18
N HIS A 298 20.52 -8.23 -25.04
CA HIS A 298 19.72 -7.73 -26.16
C HIS A 298 19.20 -6.28 -25.98
N SER A 299 19.35 -5.66 -24.80
CA SER A 299 18.91 -4.29 -24.54
C SER A 299 19.45 -3.28 -25.56
N ASP A 300 20.74 -3.37 -25.89
CA ASP A 300 21.41 -2.45 -26.80
C ASP A 300 20.81 -2.50 -28.20
N PHE A 301 20.43 -3.70 -28.66
CA PHE A 301 19.78 -3.85 -29.96
C PHE A 301 18.46 -3.06 -30.01
N PHE A 302 17.63 -3.17 -28.97
CA PHE A 302 16.37 -2.45 -28.91
C PHE A 302 16.57 -0.93 -28.72
N ALA A 303 17.53 -0.53 -27.89
CA ALA A 303 17.87 0.88 -27.71
C ALA A 303 18.38 1.53 -29.01
N ILE A 304 19.21 0.84 -29.79
CA ILE A 304 19.81 1.38 -31.02
C ILE A 304 18.84 1.34 -32.20
N TYR A 305 18.11 0.24 -32.39
CA TYR A 305 17.34 0.02 -33.62
C TYR A 305 15.82 0.19 -33.43
N LEU A 306 15.26 -0.21 -32.29
CA LEU A 306 13.81 -0.10 -32.06
C LEU A 306 13.40 1.29 -31.55
N GLN A 307 14.17 1.90 -30.65
CA GLN A 307 13.83 3.21 -30.09
C GLN A 307 13.59 4.29 -31.17
N PRO A 308 14.42 4.43 -32.23
CA PRO A 308 14.16 5.42 -33.28
C PRO A 308 12.88 5.14 -34.09
N ILE A 309 12.44 3.89 -34.15
CA ILE A 309 11.14 3.55 -34.75
C ILE A 309 10.05 4.04 -33.81
N LEU A 310 10.11 3.69 -32.53
CA LEU A 310 9.11 4.09 -31.54
C LEU A 310 8.97 5.62 -31.42
N ASP A 311 10.09 6.35 -31.39
CA ASP A 311 10.11 7.81 -31.33
C ASP A 311 9.36 8.43 -32.52
N ARG A 312 9.65 7.97 -33.75
CA ARG A 312 8.95 8.43 -34.96
C ARG A 312 7.46 8.11 -34.91
N ARG A 313 7.08 6.96 -34.36
CA ARG A 313 5.65 6.59 -34.20
C ARG A 313 4.96 7.46 -33.16
N ALA A 314 5.62 7.75 -32.02
CA ALA A 314 5.08 8.59 -30.96
C ALA A 314 4.74 10.02 -31.43
N GLU A 315 5.47 10.53 -32.42
CA GLU A 315 5.18 11.82 -33.07
C GLU A 315 3.93 11.78 -33.97
N LEU A 316 3.64 10.62 -34.58
CA LEU A 316 2.55 10.44 -35.54
C LEU A 316 1.21 10.07 -34.90
N VAL A 317 1.22 9.40 -33.75
CA VAL A 317 0.01 8.95 -33.06
C VAL A 317 -0.57 9.99 -32.10
N ASP A 318 -1.85 9.83 -31.76
CA ASP A 318 -2.53 10.64 -30.75
C ASP A 318 -1.83 10.54 -29.39
N TYR A 319 -1.95 11.61 -28.59
CA TYR A 319 -1.33 11.73 -27.26
C TYR A 319 -1.61 10.52 -26.36
N ASN A 320 -2.81 9.95 -26.44
CA ASN A 320 -3.25 8.80 -25.64
C ASN A 320 -2.54 7.47 -25.98
N LEU A 321 -1.72 7.41 -27.04
CA LEU A 321 -0.97 6.22 -27.45
C LEU A 321 0.54 6.37 -27.22
N ARG A 322 1.03 7.57 -26.90
CA ARG A 322 2.47 7.84 -26.78
C ARG A 322 3.15 6.99 -25.70
N TRP A 323 2.41 6.63 -24.65
CA TRP A 323 2.92 5.74 -23.60
C TRP A 323 3.43 4.40 -24.17
N ALA A 324 2.78 3.86 -25.22
CA ALA A 324 3.12 2.55 -25.79
C ALA A 324 4.45 2.55 -26.54
N TYR A 325 4.96 3.74 -26.87
CA TYR A 325 6.15 3.96 -27.68
C TYR A 325 7.23 4.76 -26.92
N ALA A 326 7.11 4.87 -25.60
CA ALA A 326 8.02 5.69 -24.79
C ALA A 326 9.43 5.09 -24.68
N ASP A 327 9.53 3.77 -24.53
CA ASP A 327 10.81 3.10 -24.25
C ASP A 327 10.85 1.67 -24.82
N ALA A 328 11.78 1.45 -25.75
CA ALA A 328 11.99 0.17 -26.41
C ALA A 328 12.54 -0.91 -25.48
N VAL A 329 13.41 -0.54 -24.52
CA VAL A 329 13.98 -1.51 -23.57
C VAL A 329 12.92 -1.96 -22.58
N SER A 330 12.15 -1.03 -22.02
CA SER A 330 10.99 -1.38 -21.17
C SER A 330 9.96 -2.21 -21.93
N SER A 331 9.69 -1.89 -23.21
CA SER A 331 8.80 -2.69 -24.04
C SER A 331 9.33 -4.12 -24.25
N PHE A 332 10.65 -4.28 -24.44
CA PHE A 332 11.29 -5.59 -24.52
C PHE A 332 11.17 -6.37 -23.21
N ILE A 333 11.48 -5.76 -22.06
CA ILE A 333 11.31 -6.38 -20.74
C ILE A 333 9.84 -6.86 -20.55
N THR A 334 8.88 -6.01 -20.91
CA THR A 334 7.44 -6.33 -20.86
C THR A 334 7.11 -7.58 -21.69
N SER A 335 7.77 -7.76 -22.84
CA SER A 335 7.59 -8.94 -23.71
C SER A 335 8.10 -10.25 -23.09
N LEU A 336 8.99 -10.19 -22.08
CA LEU A 336 9.52 -11.35 -21.38
C LEU A 336 8.66 -11.76 -20.18
N PHE A 337 7.84 -10.88 -19.61
CA PHE A 337 7.00 -11.24 -18.45
C PHE A 337 5.98 -12.37 -18.70
N PRO A 338 5.34 -12.53 -19.89
CA PRO A 338 4.43 -13.64 -20.13
C PRO A 338 5.02 -15.02 -19.84
N MET A 339 6.29 -15.27 -20.23
CA MET A 339 6.92 -16.58 -19.99
C MET A 339 7.23 -16.80 -18.50
N LEU A 340 7.62 -15.74 -17.78
CA LEU A 340 7.80 -15.78 -16.32
C LEU A 340 6.48 -16.03 -15.60
N ARG A 341 5.40 -15.34 -15.98
CA ARG A 341 4.06 -15.55 -15.42
C ARG A 341 3.58 -16.99 -15.61
N GLN A 342 3.77 -17.54 -16.82
CA GLN A 342 3.45 -18.95 -17.08
C GLN A 342 4.28 -19.89 -16.19
N LYS A 343 5.58 -19.63 -16.07
CA LYS A 343 6.48 -20.42 -15.22
C LYS A 343 6.09 -20.36 -13.74
N MET A 344 5.82 -19.16 -13.22
CA MET A 344 5.34 -18.92 -11.86
C MET A 344 4.03 -19.68 -11.58
N GLY A 345 3.05 -19.58 -12.49
CA GLY A 345 1.78 -20.29 -12.38
C GLY A 345 1.93 -21.82 -12.34
N SER A 346 2.99 -22.36 -12.94
CA SER A 346 3.31 -23.80 -12.88
C SER A 346 4.06 -24.22 -11.60
N ILE A 347 4.83 -23.32 -11.00
CA ILE A 347 5.68 -23.60 -9.83
C ILE A 347 4.91 -23.42 -8.53
N LEU A 348 4.21 -22.29 -8.37
CA LEU A 348 3.57 -21.89 -7.11
C LEU A 348 2.68 -22.99 -6.51
N PRO A 349 1.78 -23.64 -7.28
CA PRO A 349 0.96 -24.73 -6.73
C PRO A 349 1.76 -25.95 -6.26
N ARG A 350 2.96 -26.19 -6.82
CA ARG A 350 3.81 -27.35 -6.48
C ARG A 350 4.67 -27.12 -5.24
N ILE A 351 5.02 -25.86 -4.97
CA ILE A 351 5.87 -25.49 -3.82
C ILE A 351 5.05 -24.99 -2.63
N ALA A 352 3.73 -24.81 -2.79
CA ALA A 352 2.85 -24.30 -1.75
C ALA A 352 2.97 -25.10 -0.43
N ASP A 353 3.00 -26.43 -0.50
CA ASP A 353 3.11 -27.28 0.69
C ASP A 353 4.56 -27.49 1.18
N HIS A 354 5.52 -26.77 0.60
CA HIS A 354 6.94 -26.83 0.95
C HIS A 354 7.42 -25.45 1.45
N PRO A 355 7.35 -25.18 2.76
CA PRO A 355 7.61 -23.86 3.34
C PRO A 355 8.94 -23.22 2.91
N GLN A 356 10.03 -23.99 2.91
CA GLN A 356 11.36 -23.49 2.53
C GLN A 356 11.42 -23.10 1.05
N LEU A 357 10.79 -23.90 0.17
CA LEU A 357 10.76 -23.62 -1.27
C LEU A 357 9.89 -22.41 -1.58
N LEU A 358 8.71 -22.30 -0.94
CA LEU A 358 7.83 -21.15 -1.10
C LEU A 358 8.52 -19.85 -0.65
N SER A 359 9.10 -19.86 0.55
CA SER A 359 9.83 -18.71 1.07
C SER A 359 10.96 -18.31 0.13
N HIS A 360 11.86 -19.24 -0.22
CA HIS A 360 12.96 -18.98 -1.16
C HIS A 360 12.46 -18.39 -2.49
N PHE A 361 11.43 -18.98 -3.08
CA PHE A 361 10.86 -18.52 -4.35
C PHE A 361 10.35 -17.08 -4.30
N ILE A 362 9.64 -16.69 -3.23
CA ILE A 362 9.13 -15.32 -3.09
C ILE A 362 10.28 -14.32 -2.89
N HIS A 363 11.35 -14.70 -2.16
CA HIS A 363 12.52 -13.84 -2.00
C HIS A 363 13.27 -13.64 -3.32
N GLU A 364 13.47 -14.70 -4.10
CA GLU A 364 14.09 -14.60 -5.43
C GLU A 364 13.26 -13.74 -6.40
N LEU A 365 11.92 -13.81 -6.32
CA LEU A 365 11.05 -12.89 -7.06
C LEU A 365 11.21 -11.43 -6.60
N MET A 366 11.36 -11.19 -5.29
CA MET A 366 11.59 -9.84 -4.78
C MET A 366 12.92 -9.28 -5.27
N SER A 367 13.98 -10.09 -5.25
CA SER A 367 15.29 -9.72 -5.79
C SER A 367 15.23 -9.41 -7.29
N PHE A 368 14.53 -10.24 -8.07
CA PHE A 368 14.29 -9.99 -9.50
C PHE A 368 13.51 -8.69 -9.72
N ASP A 369 12.45 -8.44 -8.94
CA ASP A 369 11.67 -7.21 -9.07
C ASP A 369 12.47 -5.95 -8.72
N THR A 370 13.35 -6.03 -7.72
CA THR A 370 14.29 -4.95 -7.36
C THR A 370 15.29 -4.71 -8.49
N GLU A 371 15.85 -5.75 -9.09
CA GLU A 371 16.79 -5.59 -10.21
C GLU A 371 16.13 -4.95 -11.43
N ILE A 372 14.94 -5.43 -11.82
CA ILE A 372 14.19 -4.85 -12.95
C ILE A 372 13.80 -3.38 -12.67
N ARG A 373 13.44 -3.04 -11.43
CA ARG A 373 13.02 -1.68 -11.09
C ARG A 373 14.19 -0.71 -10.95
N ASP A 374 15.22 -1.09 -10.19
CA ASP A 374 16.24 -0.15 -9.72
C ASP A 374 17.46 -0.14 -10.65
N VAL A 375 17.79 -1.26 -11.30
CA VAL A 375 18.92 -1.35 -12.26
C VAL A 375 18.46 -0.99 -13.66
N TRP A 376 17.31 -1.53 -14.09
CA TRP A 376 16.79 -1.31 -15.45
C TRP A 376 15.85 -0.11 -15.57
N ASP A 377 15.56 0.60 -14.46
CA ASP A 377 14.61 1.73 -14.41
C ASP A 377 13.27 1.41 -15.10
N TYR A 378 12.82 0.15 -14.94
CA TYR A 378 11.63 -0.33 -15.64
C TYR A 378 10.39 0.40 -15.16
N SER A 379 9.72 1.07 -16.10
CA SER A 379 8.44 1.74 -15.87
C SER A 379 7.39 1.25 -16.85
N GLN A 380 6.20 0.98 -16.30
CA GLN A 380 5.07 0.49 -17.08
C GLN A 380 4.44 1.60 -17.96
N ASP A 381 4.55 2.85 -17.50
CA ASP A 381 4.22 4.06 -18.24
C ASP A 381 5.06 5.22 -17.69
N ARG A 382 5.90 5.83 -18.53
CA ARG A 382 6.73 6.99 -18.15
C ARG A 382 5.90 8.25 -17.84
N TYR A 383 4.63 8.27 -18.23
CA TYR A 383 3.70 9.38 -17.99
C TYR A 383 2.75 9.13 -16.80
N SER A 384 2.80 7.94 -16.19
CA SER A 384 2.00 7.59 -15.02
C SER A 384 2.80 7.76 -13.74
N SER A 385 2.13 8.17 -12.66
CA SER A 385 2.69 8.13 -11.31
C SER A 385 2.65 6.74 -10.68
N GLU A 386 1.95 5.77 -11.29
CA GLU A 386 1.91 4.40 -10.79
C GLU A 386 3.17 3.63 -11.17
N THR A 387 3.95 3.27 -10.15
CA THR A 387 5.13 2.42 -10.30
C THR A 387 4.74 0.96 -10.53
N TRP A 388 5.58 0.24 -11.29
CA TRP A 388 5.42 -1.19 -11.49
C TRP A 388 5.53 -1.94 -10.17
N LYS A 389 4.51 -2.73 -9.84
CA LYS A 389 4.38 -3.40 -8.53
C LYS A 389 5.20 -4.69 -8.41
N GLY A 390 5.79 -5.18 -9.49
CA GLY A 390 6.60 -6.40 -9.48
C GLY A 390 5.80 -7.70 -9.72
N LEU A 391 6.50 -8.74 -10.17
CA LEU A 391 5.97 -10.11 -10.28
C LEU A 391 5.66 -10.71 -8.90
N THR A 392 6.39 -10.30 -7.86
CA THR A 392 6.08 -10.65 -6.46
C THR A 392 4.68 -10.21 -6.10
N TRP A 393 4.29 -8.99 -6.46
CA TRP A 393 2.94 -8.51 -6.20
C TRP A 393 1.90 -9.29 -7.00
N GLU A 394 2.18 -9.70 -8.23
CA GLU A 394 1.28 -10.57 -9.00
C GLU A 394 1.10 -11.94 -8.33
N ALA A 395 2.18 -12.57 -7.86
CA ALA A 395 2.11 -13.83 -7.14
C ALA A 395 1.32 -13.70 -5.83
N LEU A 396 1.64 -12.70 -5.02
CA LEU A 396 1.07 -12.56 -3.68
C LEU A 396 -0.38 -12.04 -3.71
N VAL A 397 -0.69 -11.11 -4.62
CA VAL A 397 -2.00 -10.42 -4.65
C VAL A 397 -2.90 -10.93 -5.77
N LYS A 398 -2.45 -10.96 -7.04
CA LYS A 398 -3.31 -11.43 -8.14
C LYS A 398 -3.60 -12.92 -8.05
N GLN A 399 -2.59 -13.73 -7.70
CA GLN A 399 -2.74 -15.18 -7.56
C GLN A 399 -3.12 -15.62 -6.13
N GLY A 400 -3.14 -14.70 -5.16
CA GLY A 400 -3.68 -14.94 -3.82
C GLY A 400 -2.78 -15.71 -2.85
N TRP A 401 -1.46 -15.79 -3.10
CA TRP A 401 -0.54 -16.56 -2.25
C TRP A 401 -0.07 -15.86 -0.97
N PHE A 402 -0.40 -14.58 -0.77
CA PHE A 402 0.11 -13.78 0.35
C PHE A 402 -0.15 -14.40 1.73
N ASN A 403 -1.39 -14.80 2.03
CA ASN A 403 -1.73 -15.29 3.36
C ASN A 403 -1.00 -16.59 3.72
N HIS A 404 -0.77 -17.44 2.71
CA HIS A 404 -0.06 -18.70 2.90
C HIS A 404 1.43 -18.46 3.13
N TRP A 405 2.05 -17.59 2.33
CA TRP A 405 3.43 -17.18 2.52
C TRP A 405 3.65 -16.46 3.87
N LEU A 406 2.77 -15.53 4.24
CA LEU A 406 2.83 -14.84 5.53
C LEU A 406 2.80 -15.82 6.71
N LYS A 407 1.97 -16.86 6.62
CA LYS A 407 1.93 -17.92 7.63
C LYS A 407 3.27 -18.67 7.71
N VAL A 408 3.84 -19.05 6.58
CA VAL A 408 5.15 -19.71 6.51
C VAL A 408 6.24 -18.85 7.15
N GLU A 409 6.32 -17.56 6.79
CA GLU A 409 7.30 -16.64 7.38
C GLU A 409 7.10 -16.46 8.89
N LYS A 410 5.84 -16.37 9.34
CA LYS A 410 5.51 -16.30 10.76
C LYS A 410 5.99 -17.55 11.50
N ASP A 411 5.73 -18.74 10.95
CA ASP A 411 6.12 -20.00 11.57
C ASP A 411 7.66 -20.12 11.65
N PHE A 412 8.40 -19.70 10.61
CA PHE A 412 9.86 -19.62 10.66
C PHE A 412 10.38 -18.64 11.69
N ALA A 413 9.79 -17.44 11.76
CA ALA A 413 10.19 -16.42 12.71
C ALA A 413 9.95 -16.86 14.16
N LEU A 414 8.80 -17.50 14.43
CA LEU A 414 8.47 -18.05 15.75
C LEU A 414 9.34 -19.24 16.13
N SER A 415 9.66 -20.14 15.20
CA SER A 415 10.61 -21.23 15.44
C SER A 415 11.98 -20.68 15.79
N ARG A 416 12.46 -19.66 15.05
CA ARG A 416 13.76 -19.05 15.30
C ARG A 416 13.79 -18.31 16.64
N TYR A 417 12.70 -17.63 17.00
CA TYR A 417 12.52 -17.05 18.31
C TYR A 417 12.62 -18.13 19.41
N GLN A 418 11.94 -19.26 19.26
CA GLN A 418 11.99 -20.34 20.22
C GLN A 418 13.41 -20.90 20.40
N ASP A 419 14.15 -21.13 19.31
CA ASP A 419 15.55 -21.56 19.36
C ASP A 419 16.44 -20.59 20.17
N ILE A 420 16.22 -19.28 19.99
CA ILE A 420 16.95 -18.24 20.72
C ILE A 420 16.64 -18.35 22.22
N ILE A 421 15.36 -18.55 22.56
CA ILE A 421 14.90 -18.60 23.94
C ILE A 421 15.28 -19.89 24.67
N GLU A 422 15.33 -21.01 23.97
CA GLU A 422 15.72 -22.32 24.52
C GLU A 422 17.24 -22.51 24.62
N SER A 423 18.02 -21.64 23.97
CA SER A 423 19.47 -21.68 24.09
C SER A 423 19.92 -21.57 25.56
N ALA A 424 20.90 -22.41 25.93
CA ALA A 424 21.35 -22.54 27.32
C ALA A 424 21.87 -21.21 27.92
N ASP A 425 22.44 -20.36 27.07
CA ASP A 425 23.00 -19.06 27.44
C ASP A 425 22.03 -17.89 27.21
N SER A 426 20.77 -18.16 26.84
CA SER A 426 19.75 -17.12 26.56
C SER A 426 19.58 -16.11 27.70
N GLY A 427 19.60 -16.60 28.94
CA GLY A 427 19.43 -15.80 30.14
C GLY A 427 20.71 -15.10 30.61
N GLU A 428 21.86 -15.34 30.00
CA GLU A 428 23.13 -14.73 30.40
C GLU A 428 23.23 -13.28 29.92
N ILE A 429 23.85 -12.43 30.72
CA ILE A 429 24.16 -11.06 30.33
C ILE A 429 25.35 -11.05 29.37
N ASP A 430 25.22 -10.32 28.27
CA ASP A 430 26.31 -10.10 27.33
C ASP A 430 27.06 -8.80 27.65
N TYR A 431 28.27 -8.93 28.20
CA TYR A 431 29.12 -7.79 28.56
C TYR A 431 29.77 -7.11 27.35
N TYR A 432 29.87 -7.81 26.21
CA TYR A 432 30.63 -7.37 25.04
C TYR A 432 29.76 -7.11 23.81
N GLY A 433 28.49 -7.52 23.84
CA GLY A 433 27.55 -7.37 22.72
C GLY A 433 27.07 -5.93 22.47
N VAL A 434 27.36 -4.98 23.37
CA VAL A 434 27.06 -3.55 23.20
C VAL A 434 28.23 -2.70 23.66
N GLU A 435 28.27 -1.44 23.21
CA GLU A 435 29.31 -0.47 23.54
C GLU A 435 29.58 -0.39 25.06
N PRO A 436 30.84 -0.17 25.49
CA PRO A 436 31.22 -0.11 26.90
C PRO A 436 30.40 0.86 27.76
N SER A 437 29.93 1.97 27.17
CA SER A 437 29.12 3.01 27.81
C SER A 437 27.63 2.64 27.97
N ALA A 438 27.16 1.61 27.28
CA ALA A 438 25.76 1.21 27.24
C ALA A 438 25.43 0.16 28.31
N THR A 439 24.18 0.17 28.77
CA THR A 439 23.61 -0.87 29.62
C THR A 439 23.65 -2.23 28.91
N LYS A 440 24.10 -3.27 29.60
CA LYS A 440 24.31 -4.61 29.05
C LYS A 440 23.01 -5.43 29.02
N PRO A 441 22.52 -5.86 27.85
CA PRO A 441 21.36 -6.74 27.73
C PRO A 441 21.74 -8.22 27.88
N THR A 442 20.73 -9.09 27.84
CA THR A 442 20.97 -10.53 27.71
C THR A 442 21.38 -10.91 26.29
N LYS A 443 22.10 -12.04 26.14
CA LYS A 443 22.40 -12.62 24.82
C LYS A 443 21.13 -12.91 24.02
N ALA A 444 20.04 -13.33 24.67
CA ALA A 444 18.75 -13.51 24.01
C ALA A 444 18.20 -12.21 23.43
N ALA A 445 18.27 -11.09 24.16
CA ALA A 445 17.76 -9.82 23.68
C ALA A 445 18.50 -9.33 22.41
N ILE A 446 19.83 -9.54 22.35
CA ILE A 446 20.62 -9.24 21.15
C ILE A 446 20.17 -10.13 19.99
N ARG A 447 20.12 -11.45 20.18
CA ARG A 447 19.71 -12.40 19.13
C ARG A 447 18.26 -12.17 18.66
N VAL A 448 17.36 -11.76 19.57
CA VAL A 448 15.99 -11.38 19.22
C VAL A 448 15.98 -10.12 18.38
N ASN A 449 16.80 -9.11 18.70
CA ASN A 449 16.97 -7.94 17.84
C ASN A 449 17.48 -8.33 16.44
N ASP A 450 18.50 -9.18 16.35
CA ASP A 450 19.03 -9.66 15.05
C ASP A 450 17.95 -10.39 14.22
N LEU A 451 17.09 -11.18 14.88
CA LEU A 451 15.94 -11.82 14.24
C LEU A 451 14.95 -10.77 13.70
N LEU A 452 14.64 -9.74 14.48
CA LEU A 452 13.72 -8.68 14.06
C LEU A 452 14.30 -7.80 12.94
N GLU A 453 15.62 -7.54 12.94
CA GLU A 453 16.32 -6.90 11.81
C GLU A 453 16.20 -7.79 10.55
N THR A 454 16.42 -9.10 10.69
CA THR A 454 16.25 -10.06 9.59
C THR A 454 14.81 -10.06 9.05
N ILE A 455 13.80 -10.00 9.93
CA ILE A 455 12.39 -9.93 9.51
C ILE A 455 12.13 -8.64 8.74
N THR A 456 12.65 -7.51 9.23
CA THR A 456 12.52 -6.20 8.56
C THR A 456 13.05 -6.26 7.13
N GLU A 457 14.25 -6.82 6.93
CA GLU A 457 14.85 -6.96 5.60
C GLU A 457 14.04 -7.85 4.65
N ARG A 458 13.27 -8.83 5.16
CA ARG A 458 12.43 -9.70 4.30
C ARG A 458 11.25 -8.99 3.68
N TYR A 459 10.60 -8.06 4.40
CA TYR A 459 9.39 -7.41 3.91
C TYR A 459 9.60 -5.98 3.43
N ARG A 460 10.76 -5.37 3.71
CA ARG A 460 11.18 -4.06 3.19
C ARG A 460 10.97 -3.91 1.67
N PRO A 461 11.32 -4.89 0.81
CA PRO A 461 11.20 -4.78 -0.65
C PRO A 461 9.78 -4.89 -1.21
N LEU A 462 8.80 -5.31 -0.39
CA LEU A 462 7.42 -5.49 -0.87
C LEU A 462 6.87 -4.17 -1.43
N SER A 463 6.08 -4.22 -2.50
CA SER A 463 5.44 -3.02 -3.05
C SER A 463 4.11 -2.69 -2.37
N SER A 464 3.49 -3.67 -1.69
CA SER A 464 2.19 -3.47 -1.06
C SER A 464 2.31 -3.05 0.40
N PHE A 465 1.82 -1.84 0.70
CA PHE A 465 1.64 -1.34 2.06
C PHE A 465 0.93 -2.33 2.98
N SER A 466 -0.21 -2.87 2.55
CA SER A 466 -1.00 -3.77 3.39
C SER A 466 -0.22 -5.05 3.74
N GLN A 467 0.67 -5.50 2.86
CA GLN A 467 1.54 -6.64 3.13
C GLN A 467 2.64 -6.26 4.12
N LYS A 468 3.32 -5.12 3.93
CA LYS A 468 4.31 -4.60 4.90
C LYS A 468 3.73 -4.47 6.30
N LEU A 469 2.53 -3.87 6.42
CA LEU A 469 1.88 -3.67 7.72
C LEU A 469 1.51 -5.00 8.38
N ARG A 470 1.07 -6.00 7.61
CA ARG A 470 0.80 -7.35 8.12
C ARG A 470 2.08 -8.02 8.65
N PHE A 471 3.21 -7.89 7.96
CA PHE A 471 4.49 -8.38 8.47
C PHE A 471 4.91 -7.70 9.78
N LEU A 472 4.83 -6.37 9.82
CA LEU A 472 5.11 -5.59 11.03
C LEU A 472 4.27 -6.09 12.22
N ILE A 473 2.95 -6.16 12.07
CA ILE A 473 2.04 -6.47 13.18
C ILE A 473 2.03 -7.97 13.52
N ASP A 474 1.82 -8.83 12.51
CA ASP A 474 1.57 -10.25 12.75
C ASP A 474 2.83 -11.05 13.07
N ILE A 475 4.02 -10.50 12.78
CA ILE A 475 5.31 -11.16 13.00
C ILE A 475 6.19 -10.32 13.92
N GLN A 476 6.62 -9.13 13.50
CA GLN A 476 7.65 -8.36 14.23
C GLN A 476 7.15 -7.91 15.62
N ILE A 477 6.00 -7.23 15.69
CA ILE A 477 5.36 -6.84 16.96
C ILE A 477 4.99 -8.07 17.80
N THR A 478 4.53 -9.15 17.15
CA THR A 478 4.21 -10.40 17.86
C THR A 478 5.45 -10.99 18.58
N ILE A 479 6.64 -10.92 17.98
CA ILE A 479 7.88 -11.38 18.62
C ILE A 479 8.29 -10.44 19.75
N PHE A 480 8.16 -9.12 19.57
CA PHE A 480 8.37 -8.16 20.64
C PHE A 480 7.46 -8.43 21.85
N ASP A 481 6.17 -8.69 21.61
CA ASP A 481 5.19 -8.99 22.65
C ASP A 481 5.56 -10.28 23.42
N GLN A 482 5.96 -11.35 22.72
CA GLN A 482 6.37 -12.59 23.36
C GLN A 482 7.63 -12.41 24.21
N PHE A 483 8.61 -11.66 23.72
CA PHE A 483 9.81 -11.38 24.50
C PHE A 483 9.54 -10.46 25.69
N HIS A 484 8.66 -9.47 25.53
CA HIS A 484 8.21 -8.61 26.63
C HIS A 484 7.56 -9.44 27.73
N GLU A 485 6.64 -10.32 27.35
CA GLU A 485 5.93 -11.22 28.25
C GLU A 485 6.91 -12.13 29.01
N ARG A 486 7.93 -12.66 28.33
CA ARG A 486 9.00 -13.44 28.98
C ARG A 486 9.75 -12.62 30.02
N LEU A 487 10.16 -11.39 29.68
CA LEU A 487 10.87 -10.50 30.61
C LEU A 487 9.99 -10.12 31.80
N ARG A 488 8.71 -9.82 31.57
CA ARG A 488 7.71 -9.52 32.59
C ARG A 488 7.50 -10.71 33.54
N SER A 489 7.30 -11.90 32.98
CA SER A 489 7.17 -13.14 33.74
C SER A 489 8.44 -13.44 34.56
N GLY A 490 9.63 -13.18 34.02
CA GLY A 490 10.89 -13.30 34.76
C GLY A 490 10.99 -12.36 35.96
N LEU A 491 10.54 -11.11 35.81
CA LEU A 491 10.47 -10.13 36.89
C LEU A 491 9.46 -10.53 37.98
N GLU A 492 8.30 -11.02 37.57
CA GLU A 492 7.25 -11.49 38.49
C GLU A 492 7.67 -12.74 39.27
N ALA A 493 8.36 -13.67 38.61
CA ALA A 493 8.93 -14.86 39.27
C ALA A 493 9.94 -14.45 40.36
N TYR A 494 10.82 -13.47 40.08
CA TYR A 494 11.73 -12.93 41.09
C TYR A 494 10.98 -12.34 42.30
N LEU A 495 9.95 -11.53 42.07
CA LEU A 495 9.15 -10.92 43.14
C LEU A 495 8.39 -11.97 43.96
N ALA A 496 7.84 -13.00 43.32
CA ALA A 496 7.14 -14.09 44.00
C ALA A 496 8.10 -14.85 44.94
N MET A 497 9.30 -15.18 44.45
CA MET A 497 10.33 -15.90 45.21
C MET A 497 10.90 -15.09 46.38
N THR A 498 11.04 -13.77 46.22
CA THR A 498 11.60 -12.88 47.26
C THR A 498 10.56 -12.37 48.27
N SER A 499 9.27 -12.62 48.03
CA SER A 499 8.19 -12.26 48.95
C SER A 499 8.27 -13.02 50.28
N THR A 500 7.73 -12.44 51.36
CA THR A 500 7.68 -13.07 52.69
C THR A 500 6.94 -14.41 52.69
N ILE A 501 5.91 -14.54 51.85
CA ILE A 501 5.16 -15.79 51.67
C ILE A 501 5.97 -16.78 50.82
N GLY A 502 6.63 -16.33 49.75
CA GLY A 502 7.50 -17.18 48.92
C GLY A 502 8.65 -17.81 49.71
N ARG A 503 9.32 -17.01 50.56
CA ARG A 503 10.41 -17.46 51.45
C ARG A 503 9.98 -18.50 52.48
N THR A 504 8.72 -18.46 52.92
CA THR A 504 8.19 -19.41 53.93
C THR A 504 7.68 -20.71 53.32
N VAL A 505 7.21 -20.68 52.07
CA VAL A 505 6.64 -21.85 51.37
C VAL A 505 7.69 -22.75 50.73
N GLN A 506 8.84 -22.21 50.26
CA GLN A 506 9.88 -23.00 49.57
C GLN A 506 11.00 -23.58 50.45
N GLY A 507 10.91 -23.42 51.78
CA GLY A 507 11.92 -23.91 52.72
C GLY A 507 13.15 -22.99 52.80
N SER A 508 13.31 -22.34 53.94
CA SER A 508 14.22 -21.21 54.23
C SER A 508 15.72 -21.55 54.33
N ALA A 509 16.21 -22.59 53.63
CA ALA A 509 17.60 -23.05 53.81
C ALA A 509 18.39 -23.27 52.52
N GLY A 510 17.74 -23.39 51.34
CA GLY A 510 18.41 -23.73 50.08
C GLY A 510 18.28 -22.70 48.95
N ALA A 511 17.17 -21.95 48.88
CA ALA A 511 16.91 -20.99 47.80
C ALA A 511 17.40 -19.56 48.10
N ASP A 512 17.50 -19.19 49.39
CA ASP A 512 17.73 -17.81 49.86
C ASP A 512 19.10 -17.24 49.43
N ALA A 513 20.18 -18.03 49.42
CA ALA A 513 21.51 -17.54 49.06
C ALA A 513 21.68 -17.22 47.56
N SER A 514 20.80 -17.73 46.69
CA SER A 514 20.87 -17.54 45.22
C SER A 514 20.06 -16.35 44.70
N LEU A 515 19.28 -15.71 45.58
CA LEU A 515 18.32 -14.65 45.27
C LEU A 515 18.62 -13.32 45.98
N GLU A 516 19.55 -13.30 46.93
CA GLU A 516 20.01 -12.11 47.63
C GLU A 516 21.36 -11.59 47.08
N GLY A 517 21.66 -10.31 47.35
CA GLY A 517 22.90 -9.66 46.92
C GLY A 517 23.07 -9.62 45.39
N VAL A 518 24.32 -9.80 44.94
CA VAL A 518 24.70 -9.69 43.52
C VAL A 518 23.93 -10.67 42.61
N ALA A 519 23.64 -11.88 43.08
CA ALA A 519 22.90 -12.87 42.29
C ALA A 519 21.43 -12.45 42.04
N GLY A 520 20.79 -11.84 43.04
CA GLY A 520 19.45 -11.25 42.87
C GLY A 520 19.47 -10.05 41.92
N LEU A 521 20.45 -9.16 42.09
CA LEU A 521 20.67 -8.01 41.21
C LEU A 521 20.90 -8.44 39.76
N GLU A 522 21.66 -9.51 39.52
CA GLU A 522 21.88 -10.03 38.18
C GLU A 522 20.57 -10.39 37.48
N ARG A 523 19.65 -11.07 38.18
CA ARG A 523 18.33 -11.42 37.62
C ARG A 523 17.51 -10.19 37.24
N LEU A 524 17.55 -9.16 38.09
CA LEU A 524 16.87 -7.89 37.82
C LEU A 524 17.52 -7.14 36.65
N CYS A 525 18.85 -7.12 36.58
CA CYS A 525 19.61 -6.48 35.51
C CYS A 525 19.40 -7.16 34.15
N ARG A 526 19.19 -8.49 34.11
CA ARG A 526 18.80 -9.18 32.87
C ARG A 526 17.52 -8.61 32.28
N VAL A 527 16.51 -8.35 33.12
CA VAL A 527 15.23 -7.74 32.69
C VAL A 527 15.44 -6.27 32.31
N TYR A 528 16.04 -5.49 33.20
CA TYR A 528 16.26 -4.05 33.00
C TYR A 528 17.06 -3.76 31.72
N GLY A 529 18.22 -4.41 31.56
CA GLY A 529 19.11 -4.17 30.43
C GLY A 529 18.54 -4.66 29.10
N SER A 530 17.83 -5.80 29.09
CA SER A 530 17.14 -6.27 27.89
C SER A 530 15.97 -5.35 27.50
N ALA A 531 15.25 -4.82 28.49
CA ALA A 531 14.14 -3.92 28.24
C ALA A 531 14.61 -2.55 27.71
N GLU A 532 15.65 -1.98 28.31
CA GLU A 532 16.28 -0.74 27.84
C GLU A 532 16.85 -0.89 26.42
N TYR A 533 17.52 -2.02 26.14
CA TYR A 533 18.11 -2.28 24.83
C TYR A 533 17.07 -2.31 23.71
N LEU A 534 15.98 -3.07 23.89
CA LEU A 534 14.93 -3.18 22.86
C LEU A 534 14.07 -1.92 22.76
N GLU A 535 13.83 -1.20 23.87
CA GLU A 535 13.21 0.13 23.83
C GLU A 535 14.01 1.09 22.94
N ARG A 536 15.34 1.13 23.10
CA ARG A 536 16.21 1.98 22.30
C ARG A 536 16.21 1.56 20.83
N LYS A 537 16.28 0.26 20.54
CA LYS A 537 16.21 -0.25 19.16
C LYS A 537 14.90 0.11 18.45
N MET A 538 13.77 0.09 19.18
CA MET A 538 12.50 0.56 18.63
C MET A 538 12.50 2.08 18.39
N GLN A 539 13.18 2.87 19.21
CA GLN A 539 13.37 4.31 18.95
C GLN A 539 14.22 4.53 17.69
N ASP A 540 15.34 3.80 17.57
CA ASP A 540 16.21 3.87 16.38
C ASP A 540 15.43 3.47 15.10
N TRP A 541 14.54 2.48 15.16
CA TRP A 541 13.66 2.13 14.03
C TRP A 541 12.57 3.14 13.75
N SER A 542 12.05 3.85 14.75
CA SER A 542 11.13 4.96 14.50
C SER A 542 11.76 6.07 13.67
N ASP A 543 13.10 6.19 13.69
CA ASP A 543 13.86 7.16 12.90
C ASP A 543 14.37 6.59 11.54
N ASP A 544 14.17 5.31 11.26
CA ASP A 544 14.55 4.70 9.97
C ASP A 544 13.61 5.13 8.85
N VAL A 545 14.17 5.48 7.69
CA VAL A 545 13.45 6.05 6.55
C VAL A 545 12.27 5.17 6.13
N PHE A 546 12.47 3.85 6.12
CA PHE A 546 11.42 2.91 5.72
C PHE A 546 10.23 2.90 6.67
N PHE A 547 10.47 2.95 7.98
CA PHE A 547 9.38 2.99 8.97
C PHE A 547 8.69 4.36 8.98
N LEU A 548 9.42 5.45 8.74
CA LEU A 548 8.83 6.79 8.56
C LEU A 548 7.93 6.85 7.32
N GLU A 549 8.35 6.28 6.19
CA GLU A 549 7.54 6.17 4.98
C GLU A 549 6.29 5.32 5.23
N LEU A 550 6.45 4.17 5.89
CA LEU A 550 5.34 3.28 6.24
C LEU A 550 4.35 3.97 7.20
N TRP A 551 4.84 4.76 8.15
CA TRP A 551 4.03 5.56 9.06
C TRP A 551 3.25 6.66 8.31
N SER A 552 3.92 7.39 7.42
CA SER A 552 3.30 8.44 6.61
C SER A 552 2.18 7.87 5.72
N GLU A 553 2.43 6.75 5.04
CA GLU A 553 1.42 6.08 4.24
C GLU A 553 0.26 5.55 5.08
N LEU A 554 0.54 5.05 6.30
CA LEU A 554 -0.51 4.64 7.25
C LEU A 554 -1.42 5.82 7.60
N GLN A 555 -0.85 6.98 7.93
CA GLN A 555 -1.61 8.17 8.28
C GLN A 555 -2.47 8.67 7.13
N GLU A 556 -1.94 8.70 5.91
CA GLU A 556 -2.68 9.12 4.74
C GLU A 556 -3.87 8.17 4.45
N ARG A 557 -3.64 6.86 4.54
CA ARG A 557 -4.71 5.86 4.35
C ARG A 557 -5.77 5.93 5.43
N VAL A 558 -5.40 6.20 6.69
CA VAL A 558 -6.36 6.38 7.78
C VAL A 558 -7.23 7.62 7.53
N LYS A 559 -6.64 8.76 7.13
CA LYS A 559 -7.39 9.97 6.76
C LYS A 559 -8.37 9.71 5.61
N GLN A 560 -7.95 8.96 4.59
CA GLN A 560 -8.80 8.59 3.46
C GLN A 560 -9.93 7.63 3.87
N ASN A 561 -9.64 6.68 4.76
CA ASN A 561 -10.60 5.67 5.20
C ASN A 561 -11.58 6.16 6.26
N SER A 562 -11.24 7.17 7.08
CA SER A 562 -12.19 7.83 8.00
C SER A 562 -13.45 8.32 7.29
N ARG A 563 -13.35 8.67 6.00
CA ARG A 563 -14.47 9.10 5.16
C ARG A 563 -15.30 7.96 4.56
N THR A 564 -14.76 6.73 4.50
CA THR A 564 -15.35 5.61 3.75
C THR A 564 -15.64 4.36 4.60
N GLY A 565 -15.15 4.29 5.84
CA GLY A 565 -15.33 3.15 6.75
C GLY A 565 -14.61 1.87 6.31
N ARG A 566 -13.67 1.97 5.36
CA ARG A 566 -12.91 0.84 4.83
C ARG A 566 -11.76 0.44 5.76
N PRO A 567 -11.36 -0.85 5.76
CA PRO A 567 -10.19 -1.29 6.52
C PRO A 567 -8.90 -0.64 6.00
N VAL A 568 -7.97 -0.37 6.91
CA VAL A 568 -6.71 0.37 6.66
C VAL A 568 -5.72 -0.47 5.86
N ALA A 569 -5.62 -1.75 6.20
CA ALA A 569 -4.76 -2.71 5.52
C ALA A 569 -5.39 -4.10 5.57
N GLY A 570 -5.77 -4.64 4.40
CA GLY A 570 -6.43 -5.95 4.35
C GLY A 570 -7.70 -5.96 5.22
N PRO A 571 -7.82 -6.87 6.21
CA PRO A 571 -8.96 -6.92 7.12
C PRO A 571 -8.84 -6.00 8.36
N MET A 572 -7.71 -5.32 8.58
CA MET A 572 -7.46 -4.59 9.84
C MET A 572 -8.22 -3.26 9.91
N SER A 573 -8.93 -3.05 11.02
CA SER A 573 -9.56 -1.76 11.33
C SER A 573 -8.55 -0.73 11.85
N VAL A 574 -8.92 0.54 11.86
CA VAL A 574 -8.09 1.62 12.46
C VAL A 574 -7.79 1.31 13.93
N SER A 575 -8.76 0.77 14.67
CA SER A 575 -8.59 0.42 16.08
C SER A 575 -7.59 -0.72 16.28
N ASP A 576 -7.61 -1.74 15.40
CA ASP A 576 -6.66 -2.87 15.49
C ASP A 576 -5.22 -2.39 15.27
N VAL A 577 -5.03 -1.49 14.30
CA VAL A 577 -3.73 -0.91 14.01
C VAL A 577 -3.26 -0.01 15.16
N ALA A 578 -4.11 0.91 15.62
CA ALA A 578 -3.79 1.83 16.70
C ALA A 578 -3.40 1.12 18.01
N ALA A 579 -4.07 0.00 18.34
CA ALA A 579 -3.76 -0.81 19.51
C ALA A 579 -2.40 -1.51 19.45
N ARG A 580 -1.81 -1.65 18.26
CA ARG A 580 -0.53 -2.34 18.04
C ARG A 580 0.62 -1.39 17.73
N THR A 581 0.33 -0.25 17.10
CA THR A 581 1.35 0.71 16.68
C THR A 581 1.38 1.95 17.57
N SER A 582 0.40 2.84 17.41
CA SER A 582 0.28 4.09 18.16
C SER A 582 -1.17 4.54 18.24
N SER A 583 -1.60 4.90 19.45
CA SER A 583 -2.93 5.48 19.71
C SER A 583 -3.18 6.81 18.96
N VAL A 584 -2.12 7.51 18.53
CA VAL A 584 -2.22 8.72 17.68
C VAL A 584 -2.93 8.43 16.36
N VAL A 585 -2.81 7.20 15.82
CA VAL A 585 -3.50 6.78 14.60
C VAL A 585 -5.02 6.92 14.72
N ALA A 586 -5.59 6.66 15.91
CA ALA A 586 -7.03 6.78 16.14
C ALA A 586 -7.48 8.23 16.40
N ASN A 587 -6.58 9.07 16.93
CA ASN A 587 -6.89 10.41 17.44
C ASN A 587 -6.60 11.55 16.45
N ASN A 588 -5.97 11.28 15.30
CA ASN A 588 -5.64 12.27 14.26
C ASN A 588 -6.87 12.90 13.53
N ASN A 589 -8.07 12.80 14.10
CA ASN A 589 -9.28 13.47 13.62
C ASN A 589 -9.50 14.86 14.28
N GLU A 590 -8.67 15.27 15.24
CA GLU A 590 -8.78 16.60 15.87
C GLU A 590 -7.80 17.60 15.23
N ASP A 591 -8.35 18.66 14.62
CA ASP A 591 -7.66 19.84 14.06
C ASP A 591 -6.96 20.67 15.17
N GLY A 592 -6.02 20.06 15.91
CA GLY A 592 -5.22 20.73 16.93
C GLY A 592 -3.94 21.33 16.36
N GLU A 593 -3.61 22.57 16.75
CA GLU A 593 -2.44 23.38 16.30
C GLU A 593 -1.05 22.74 16.54
N ASN A 594 -0.97 21.54 17.14
CA ASN A 594 0.24 20.75 17.24
C ASN A 594 -0.12 19.25 17.07
N PRO A 595 0.04 18.65 15.88
CA PRO A 595 -0.16 17.21 15.72
C PRO A 595 0.84 16.50 16.65
N THR A 596 0.32 15.64 17.53
CA THR A 596 1.19 14.82 18.37
C THR A 596 1.94 13.88 17.44
N GLU A 597 3.27 14.02 17.35
CA GLU A 597 4.10 13.11 16.55
C GLU A 597 4.08 11.72 17.20
N GLY A 598 3.38 10.78 16.55
CA GLY A 598 3.46 9.36 16.88
C GLY A 598 4.41 8.62 15.93
N ALA A 599 4.77 7.40 16.29
CA ALA A 599 5.56 6.48 15.47
C ALA A 599 4.99 5.05 15.49
N LEU A 600 5.44 4.20 14.56
CA LEU A 600 4.90 2.84 14.41
C LEU A 600 5.08 1.93 15.62
N PHE A 601 6.09 2.17 16.45
CA PHE A 601 6.44 1.30 17.57
C PHE A 601 6.05 1.88 18.94
N ASP A 602 5.32 2.99 19.02
CA ASP A 602 5.07 3.72 20.28
C ASP A 602 4.51 2.83 21.40
N GLU A 603 3.44 2.08 21.14
CA GLU A 603 2.79 1.24 22.15
C GLU A 603 3.74 0.13 22.64
N THR A 604 4.47 -0.49 21.71
CA THR A 604 5.44 -1.55 22.02
C THR A 604 6.63 -0.98 22.79
N ALA A 605 7.20 0.14 22.36
CA ALA A 605 8.30 0.83 23.04
C ALA A 605 7.87 1.31 24.43
N SER A 606 6.64 1.81 24.59
CA SER A 606 6.06 2.22 25.86
C SER A 606 5.94 1.03 26.84
N ALA A 607 5.51 -0.14 26.36
CA ALA A 607 5.44 -1.35 27.18
C ALA A 607 6.82 -1.77 27.72
N TYR A 608 7.85 -1.72 26.87
CA TYR A 608 9.24 -1.99 27.27
C TYR A 608 9.80 -0.94 28.23
N ARG A 609 9.51 0.35 27.99
CA ARG A 609 9.84 1.45 28.91
C ARG A 609 9.20 1.28 30.28
N GLY A 610 7.95 0.82 30.32
CA GLY A 610 7.24 0.49 31.55
C GLY A 610 7.95 -0.62 32.34
N LEU A 611 8.38 -1.67 31.64
CA LEU A 611 9.13 -2.78 32.24
C LEU A 611 10.52 -2.35 32.74
N LYS A 612 11.23 -1.52 31.98
CA LYS A 612 12.50 -0.87 32.38
C LYS A 612 12.31 -0.06 33.67
N THR A 613 11.31 0.82 33.71
CA THR A 613 11.04 1.68 34.88
C THR A 613 10.66 0.86 36.12
N ARG A 614 9.85 -0.19 35.94
CA ARG A 614 9.44 -1.08 37.03
C ARG A 614 10.62 -1.90 37.57
N SER A 615 11.43 -2.49 36.70
CA SER A 615 12.60 -3.27 37.11
C SER A 615 13.64 -2.40 37.83
N GLU A 616 13.86 -1.16 37.37
CA GLU A 616 14.72 -0.19 38.06
C GLU A 616 14.23 0.13 39.48
N SER A 617 12.93 0.38 39.63
CA SER A 617 12.32 0.66 40.94
C SER A 617 12.53 -0.51 41.91
N ILE A 618 12.45 -1.75 41.40
CA ILE A 618 12.69 -2.97 42.19
C ILE A 618 14.17 -3.10 42.55
N ILE A 619 15.11 -2.81 41.64
CA ILE A 619 16.55 -2.76 41.93
C ILE A 619 16.83 -1.79 43.08
N ILE A 620 16.29 -0.57 43.00
CA ILE A 620 16.45 0.45 44.05
C ILE A 620 15.90 -0.07 45.39
N SER A 621 14.67 -0.62 45.40
CA SER A 621 14.06 -1.13 46.63
C SER A 621 14.85 -2.30 47.25
N THR A 622 15.42 -3.16 46.42
CA THR A 622 16.22 -4.32 46.85
C THR A 622 17.52 -3.84 47.51
N LEU A 623 18.22 -2.89 46.89
CA LEU A 623 19.43 -2.28 47.44
C LEU A 623 19.16 -1.54 48.75
N ILE A 624 18.08 -0.76 48.83
CA ILE A 624 17.71 -0.04 50.06
C ILE A 624 17.43 -1.04 51.19
N SER A 625 16.66 -2.10 50.92
CA SER A 625 16.38 -3.14 51.91
C SER A 625 17.65 -3.86 52.37
N SER A 626 18.57 -4.16 51.43
CA SER A 626 19.88 -4.75 51.70
C SER A 626 20.70 -3.85 52.64
N ALA A 627 20.87 -2.58 52.28
CA ALA A 627 21.63 -1.60 53.06
C ALA A 627 21.03 -1.35 54.46
N GLN A 628 19.71 -1.25 54.59
CA GLN A 628 19.05 -1.08 55.89
C GLN A 628 19.19 -2.32 56.77
N SER A 629 19.14 -3.52 56.18
CA SER A 629 19.40 -4.77 56.89
C SER A 629 20.84 -4.81 57.42
N ALA A 630 21.82 -4.44 56.57
CA ALA A 630 23.23 -4.39 56.93
C ALA A 630 23.53 -3.34 58.02
N LEU A 631 22.84 -2.20 58.01
CA LEU A 631 22.97 -1.14 59.03
C LEU A 631 22.23 -1.43 60.34
N ARG A 632 21.38 -2.46 60.39
CA ARG A 632 20.56 -2.75 61.58
C ARG A 632 21.42 -3.00 62.83
N GLY A 633 22.57 -3.65 62.68
CA GLY A 633 23.55 -3.83 63.77
C GLY A 633 24.12 -2.50 64.27
N TYR A 634 24.50 -1.61 63.33
CA TYR A 634 25.03 -0.28 63.62
C TYR A 634 24.06 0.62 64.40
N THR A 635 22.75 0.54 64.11
CA THR A 635 21.74 1.32 64.86
C THR A 635 21.62 0.95 66.34
N ARG A 636 22.16 -0.20 66.76
CA ARG A 636 22.11 -0.68 68.15
C ARG A 636 23.31 -0.24 68.98
N VAL A 637 24.29 0.44 68.38
CA VAL A 637 25.46 0.97 69.09
C VAL A 637 24.99 2.05 70.07
N SER A 638 25.27 1.85 71.36
CA SER A 638 24.87 2.77 72.44
C SER A 638 26.05 3.49 73.11
N THR A 639 27.28 3.23 72.65
CA THR A 639 28.52 3.73 73.27
C THR A 639 28.94 5.12 72.79
N TRP A 640 28.12 5.79 71.96
CA TRP A 640 28.40 7.09 71.34
C TRP A 640 28.80 8.21 72.32
N ALA A 641 28.33 8.18 73.57
CA ALA A 641 28.66 9.16 74.60
C ALA A 641 29.91 8.80 75.43
N SER A 642 30.39 7.56 75.36
CA SER A 642 31.40 7.01 76.28
C SER A 642 32.62 6.41 75.55
N LEU A 643 32.81 6.74 74.26
CA LEU A 643 33.95 6.28 73.47
C LEU A 643 35.25 6.90 74.00
N SER A 644 36.25 6.05 74.24
CA SER A 644 37.57 6.49 74.69
C SER A 644 38.32 7.20 73.55
N PRO A 645 39.11 8.25 73.81
CA PRO A 645 39.90 8.93 72.79
C PRO A 645 40.93 7.98 72.15
N PRO A 646 41.24 8.16 70.86
CA PRO A 646 42.19 7.30 70.18
C PRO A 646 43.58 7.47 70.80
N THR A 647 44.31 6.37 70.96
CA THR A 647 45.67 6.36 71.54
C THR A 647 46.74 6.94 70.61
N ASN A 648 46.37 7.35 69.39
CA ASN A 648 47.27 7.83 68.35
C ASN A 648 47.46 9.36 68.44
N THR A 649 48.70 9.82 68.21
CA THR A 649 49.13 11.23 68.31
C THR A 649 48.51 12.18 67.28
N SER A 650 47.79 11.66 66.28
CA SER A 650 47.06 12.44 65.26
C SER A 650 45.60 12.76 65.63
N GLY A 651 45.06 12.17 66.72
CA GLY A 651 43.69 12.46 67.18
C GLY A 651 42.56 12.04 66.22
N GLN A 652 42.85 11.33 65.12
CA GLN A 652 41.88 10.86 64.14
C GLN A 652 41.63 9.36 64.27
N PHE A 653 40.36 8.96 64.25
CA PHE A 653 39.97 7.55 64.07
C PHE A 653 40.04 7.22 62.57
N SER A 654 40.96 6.33 62.18
CA SER A 654 41.11 5.89 60.78
C SER A 654 40.36 4.58 60.48
N HIS A 655 39.81 3.92 61.49
CA HIS A 655 39.15 2.63 61.33
C HIS A 655 37.63 2.77 61.51
N PRO A 656 36.82 2.19 60.60
CA PRO A 656 35.37 2.20 60.74
C PRO A 656 34.92 1.34 61.93
N SER A 657 33.75 1.67 62.47
CA SER A 657 33.09 0.85 63.50
C SER A 657 32.93 -0.60 63.03
N ILE A 658 33.14 -1.57 63.92
CA ILE A 658 33.08 -3.01 63.58
C ILE A 658 31.67 -3.39 63.09
N GLU A 659 30.65 -2.73 63.64
CA GLU A 659 29.24 -2.90 63.29
C GLU A 659 28.88 -2.39 61.88
N LEU A 660 29.79 -1.68 61.20
CA LEU A 660 29.67 -1.30 59.78
C LEU A 660 30.32 -2.30 58.81
N ALA A 661 31.03 -3.32 59.31
CA ALA A 661 31.75 -4.26 58.46
C ALA A 661 30.85 -4.93 57.41
N THR A 662 29.59 -5.22 57.75
CA THR A 662 28.61 -5.83 56.82
C THR A 662 28.31 -4.91 55.64
N ILE A 663 27.93 -3.63 55.89
CA ILE A 663 27.60 -2.70 54.82
C ILE A 663 28.82 -2.30 53.99
N LEU A 664 29.99 -2.12 54.63
CA LEU A 664 31.23 -1.77 53.93
C LEU A 664 31.74 -2.92 53.03
N ARG A 665 31.25 -4.14 53.22
CA ARG A 665 31.51 -5.29 52.36
C ARG A 665 30.48 -5.44 51.24
N GLU A 666 29.19 -5.30 51.56
CA GLU A 666 28.08 -5.59 50.65
C GLU A 666 27.86 -4.47 49.63
N LEU A 667 27.86 -3.21 50.09
CA LEU A 667 27.61 -2.04 49.26
C LEU A 667 28.56 -1.91 48.05
N PRO A 668 29.91 -2.03 48.20
CA PRO A 668 30.80 -1.95 47.04
C PRO A 668 30.63 -3.14 46.09
N ALA A 669 30.36 -4.34 46.61
CA ALA A 669 30.17 -5.51 45.77
C ALA A 669 28.94 -5.37 44.85
N GLU A 670 27.83 -4.89 45.41
CA GLU A 670 26.60 -4.62 44.67
C GLU A 670 26.78 -3.46 43.67
N ILE A 671 27.39 -2.35 44.08
CA ILE A 671 27.58 -1.17 43.22
C ILE A 671 28.59 -1.43 42.10
N SER A 672 29.73 -2.07 42.38
CA SER A 672 30.70 -2.43 41.34
C SER A 672 30.14 -3.46 40.36
N PHE A 673 29.22 -4.31 40.80
CA PHE A 673 28.47 -5.16 39.88
C PHE A 673 27.58 -4.33 38.94
N LEU A 674 26.80 -3.39 39.47
CA LEU A 674 25.96 -2.50 38.66
C LEU A 674 26.78 -1.59 37.74
N HIS A 675 27.93 -1.09 38.18
CA HIS A 675 28.82 -0.25 37.38
C HIS A 675 29.33 -0.97 36.12
N ARG A 676 29.55 -2.29 36.20
CA ARG A 676 29.94 -3.10 35.03
C ARG A 676 28.80 -3.35 34.04
N LEU A 677 27.56 -3.13 34.46
CA LEU A 677 26.35 -3.51 33.71
C LEU A 677 25.53 -2.35 33.20
N LEU A 678 25.49 -1.24 33.93
CA LEU A 678 24.60 -0.12 33.65
C LEU A 678 25.35 1.02 32.99
N ALA A 679 24.67 1.73 32.08
CA ALA A 679 25.13 3.04 31.64
C ALA A 679 25.26 4.02 32.84
N MET A 680 26.08 5.06 32.69
CA MET A 680 26.37 5.98 33.79
C MET A 680 25.13 6.71 34.32
N ALA A 681 24.18 7.06 33.46
CA ALA A 681 22.96 7.75 33.87
C ALA A 681 22.08 6.89 34.81
N PRO A 682 21.67 5.65 34.45
CA PRO A 682 20.94 4.80 35.39
C PRO A 682 21.76 4.41 36.62
N LEU A 683 23.07 4.17 36.49
CA LEU A 683 23.94 3.91 37.65
C LEU A 683 23.87 5.04 38.69
N ARG A 684 24.10 6.29 38.25
CA ARG A 684 24.04 7.46 39.15
C ARG A 684 22.67 7.62 39.78
N ARG A 685 21.61 7.43 39.01
CA ARG A 685 20.23 7.56 39.49
C ARG A 685 19.91 6.53 40.59
N ILE A 686 20.27 5.27 40.39
CA ILE A 686 20.07 4.19 41.37
C ILE A 686 20.92 4.44 42.62
N THR A 687 22.22 4.70 42.47
CA THR A 687 23.14 4.92 43.59
C THR A 687 22.78 6.16 44.40
N ARG A 688 22.30 7.23 43.76
CA ARG A 688 21.82 8.43 44.46
C ARG A 688 20.65 8.12 45.39
N GLN A 689 19.65 7.36 44.91
CA GLN A 689 18.49 6.99 45.72
C GLN A 689 18.87 6.10 46.90
N LEU A 690 19.83 5.19 46.69
CA LEU A 690 20.41 4.36 47.75
C LEU A 690 21.11 5.21 48.82
N LEU A 691 22.01 6.13 48.42
CA LEU A 691 22.72 7.03 49.34
C LEU A 691 21.78 7.93 50.13
N LEU A 692 20.77 8.52 49.49
CA LEU A 692 19.76 9.34 50.17
C LEU A 692 18.97 8.52 51.20
N SER A 693 18.68 7.26 50.91
CA SER A 693 18.00 6.34 51.83
C SER A 693 18.90 5.96 53.00
N ILE A 694 20.19 5.71 52.76
CA ILE A 694 21.19 5.49 53.81
C ILE A 694 21.32 6.73 54.71
N GLN A 695 21.37 7.93 54.10
CA GLN A 695 21.43 9.20 54.82
C GLN A 695 20.27 9.33 55.79
N SER A 696 19.04 9.17 55.31
CA SER A 696 17.84 9.27 56.15
C SER A 696 17.85 8.20 57.24
N TYR A 697 18.28 6.97 56.92
CA TYR A 697 18.34 5.89 57.89
C TYR A 697 19.33 6.16 59.03
N ILE A 698 20.54 6.66 58.73
CA ILE A 698 21.55 7.02 59.73
C ILE A 698 21.10 8.25 60.53
N TRP A 699 20.53 9.25 59.85
CA TRP A 699 19.98 10.45 60.50
C TRP A 699 18.93 10.09 61.56
N ASP A 700 17.91 9.32 61.18
CA ASP A 700 16.76 9.01 62.04
C ASP A 700 17.05 7.98 63.13
N ASN A 701 18.01 7.07 62.90
CA ASN A 701 18.24 5.93 63.80
C ASN A 701 19.55 6.01 64.60
N VAL A 702 20.52 6.81 64.16
CA VAL A 702 21.81 6.97 64.85
C VAL A 702 21.94 8.39 65.38
N LEU A 703 21.95 9.39 64.50
CA LEU A 703 22.22 10.79 64.87
C LEU A 703 21.15 11.34 65.82
N MET A 704 19.86 11.19 65.49
CA MET A 704 18.78 11.77 66.28
C MET A 704 18.44 10.97 67.55
N ARG A 705 18.84 9.70 67.63
CA ARG A 705 18.50 8.80 68.75
C ARG A 705 19.56 8.73 69.85
N ASN A 706 20.78 9.17 69.58
CA ASN A 706 21.90 9.06 70.51
C ASN A 706 22.41 10.44 70.94
N THR A 707 23.24 10.43 71.99
CA THR A 707 24.05 11.58 72.39
C THR A 707 25.52 11.26 72.17
N PHE A 708 26.32 12.25 71.81
CA PHE A 708 27.70 12.07 71.34
C PHE A 708 28.68 12.87 72.19
N SER A 709 29.79 12.22 72.57
CA SER A 709 31.02 12.91 72.99
C SER A 709 31.77 13.45 71.77
N ILE A 710 32.83 14.26 71.97
CA ILE A 710 33.77 14.64 70.89
C ILE A 710 34.22 13.41 70.10
N THR A 711 34.66 12.37 70.82
CA THR A 711 35.19 11.13 70.24
C THR A 711 34.13 10.36 69.46
N GLY A 712 32.89 10.27 69.98
CA GLY A 712 31.78 9.62 69.29
C GLY A 712 31.31 10.38 68.06
N ALA A 713 31.26 11.72 68.11
CA ALA A 713 30.94 12.55 66.95
C ALA A 713 31.98 12.39 65.83
N SER A 714 33.27 12.31 66.18
CA SER A 714 34.35 12.09 65.22
C SER A 714 34.33 10.67 64.64
N GLN A 715 33.98 9.65 65.43
CA GLN A 715 33.79 8.29 64.92
C GLN A 715 32.62 8.22 63.93
N LEU A 716 31.48 8.85 64.22
CA LEU A 716 30.33 8.89 63.29
C LEU A 716 30.70 9.59 61.97
N ALA A 717 31.48 10.67 62.03
CA ALA A 717 31.98 11.35 60.83
C ALA A 717 32.93 10.45 60.02
N ALA A 718 33.84 9.74 60.68
CA ALA A 718 34.73 8.78 60.02
C ALA A 718 33.95 7.62 59.38
N ASP A 719 32.91 7.12 60.05
CA ASP A 719 32.06 6.04 59.58
C ASP A 719 31.29 6.42 58.30
N VAL A 720 30.66 7.60 58.27
CA VAL A 720 29.96 8.12 57.09
C VAL A 720 30.93 8.39 55.94
N ASP A 721 32.10 8.93 56.24
CA ASP A 721 33.17 9.12 55.25
C ASP A 721 33.61 7.79 54.62
N ASN A 722 33.76 6.73 55.42
CA ASN A 722 34.10 5.40 54.90
C ASN A 722 33.00 4.85 53.97
N ILE A 723 31.72 5.04 54.30
CA ILE A 723 30.61 4.65 53.41
C ILE A 723 30.70 5.41 52.08
N CYS A 724 30.86 6.73 52.12
CA CYS A 724 30.98 7.57 50.91
C CYS A 724 32.17 7.14 50.03
N LYS A 725 33.36 6.95 50.63
CA LYS A 725 34.57 6.53 49.92
C LYS A 725 34.39 5.19 49.22
N VAL A 726 33.78 4.21 49.89
CA VAL A 726 33.56 2.89 49.32
C VAL A 726 32.60 2.94 48.13
N VAL A 727 31.57 3.79 48.19
CA VAL A 727 30.64 4.02 47.06
C VAL A 727 31.32 4.76 45.91
N ASP A 728 32.09 5.81 46.19
CA ASP A 728 32.80 6.59 45.16
C ASP A 728 33.80 5.69 44.41
N VAL A 729 34.60 4.90 45.14
CA VAL A 729 35.50 3.91 44.53
C VAL A 729 34.74 2.88 43.69
N ALA A 730 33.61 2.38 44.19
CA ALA A 730 32.79 1.39 43.47
C ALA A 730 32.10 1.96 42.20
N THR A 731 31.93 3.28 42.11
CA THR A 731 31.35 3.99 40.95
C THR A 731 32.38 4.63 40.02
N GLY A 732 33.68 4.54 40.34
CA GLY A 732 34.77 5.17 39.58
C GLY A 732 34.90 6.68 39.82
N ASP A 733 34.71 7.12 41.06
CA ASP A 733 34.79 8.51 41.56
C ASP A 733 33.79 9.49 40.90
N GLY A 734 32.82 8.99 40.15
CA GLY A 734 31.87 9.79 39.38
C GLY A 734 30.55 10.14 40.11
N MET A 735 30.39 9.78 41.38
CA MET A 735 29.14 9.94 42.16
C MET A 735 29.16 11.14 43.11
N GLU A 736 30.33 11.51 43.63
CA GLU A 736 30.49 12.53 44.68
C GLU A 736 29.56 12.25 45.89
N SER A 737 29.68 11.06 46.49
CA SER A 737 28.72 10.52 47.46
C SER A 737 28.48 11.44 48.66
N ARG A 738 29.51 12.17 49.11
CA ARG A 738 29.38 13.20 50.16
C ARG A 738 28.44 14.35 49.77
N ASN A 739 28.48 14.81 48.52
CA ASN A 739 27.58 15.84 48.01
C ASN A 739 26.15 15.31 47.90
N VAL A 740 25.96 14.02 47.63
CA VAL A 740 24.63 13.39 47.65
C VAL A 740 24.09 13.30 49.08
N MET A 741 24.94 12.94 50.04
CA MET A 741 24.60 12.85 51.46
C MET A 741 24.77 14.19 52.21
N ARG A 742 24.55 15.31 51.51
CA ARG A 742 24.86 16.65 52.05
C ARG A 742 24.15 16.98 53.36
N LYS A 743 22.92 16.51 53.56
CA LYS A 743 22.17 16.74 54.80
C LYS A 743 22.85 16.10 56.01
N LEU A 744 23.35 14.89 55.83
CA LEU A 744 24.10 14.21 56.89
C LEU A 744 25.44 14.89 57.13
N GLU A 745 26.16 15.26 56.06
CA GLU A 745 27.44 15.98 56.16
C GLU A 745 27.31 17.33 56.89
N ASP A 746 26.29 18.13 56.55
CA ASP A 746 26.00 19.40 57.23
C ASP A 746 25.67 19.17 58.72
N GLY A 747 24.96 18.08 59.05
CA GLY A 747 24.69 17.69 60.44
C GLY A 747 25.95 17.25 61.18
N LEU A 748 26.83 16.50 60.53
CA LEU A 748 28.10 16.07 61.09
C LEU A 748 29.07 17.23 61.31
N LEU A 749 29.03 18.24 60.45
CA LEU A 749 29.79 19.49 60.62
C LEU A 749 29.40 20.19 61.92
N LEU A 750 28.10 20.35 62.19
CA LEU A 750 27.61 20.92 63.46
C LEU A 750 27.96 20.04 64.65
N LEU A 751 27.80 18.72 64.52
CA LEU A 751 28.12 17.77 65.58
C LEU A 751 29.61 17.74 65.92
N ASN A 752 30.51 18.02 64.97
CA ASN A 752 31.96 17.97 65.16
C ASN A 752 32.62 19.33 65.45
N LEU A 753 31.85 20.38 65.75
CA LEU A 753 32.40 21.66 66.17
C LEU A 753 33.32 21.50 67.40
N LYS A 754 34.48 22.15 67.35
CA LYS A 754 35.54 22.00 68.35
C LYS A 754 35.22 22.80 69.62
N ILE A 755 35.57 22.23 70.77
CA ILE A 755 35.54 22.95 72.05
C ILE A 755 36.85 23.71 72.20
N LYS A 756 36.83 25.03 71.99
CA LYS A 756 37.96 25.89 72.34
C LYS A 756 37.88 26.24 73.82
N PRO A 757 38.97 26.12 74.61
CA PRO A 757 39.01 26.75 75.92
C PRO A 757 38.88 28.25 75.72
N THR A 758 38.04 28.92 76.52
CA THR A 758 37.88 30.38 76.52
C THR A 758 39.20 31.04 76.94
N GLN A 759 40.14 31.20 76.00
CA GLN A 759 41.28 32.10 76.16
C GLN A 759 40.81 33.51 75.79
N LYS A 760 40.68 34.35 76.81
CA LYS A 760 40.92 35.78 76.65
C LYS A 760 42.38 35.92 76.21
N ASP A 761 42.63 36.19 74.94
CA ASP A 761 43.62 37.19 74.53
C ASP A 761 43.64 37.38 73.00
N HIS A 762 43.73 38.64 72.61
CA HIS A 762 43.90 39.09 71.24
C HIS A 762 45.25 38.64 70.68
N GLY A 763 45.23 37.95 69.54
CA GLY A 763 46.44 37.68 68.76
C GLY A 763 46.08 37.16 67.38
N ALA A 764 46.10 38.05 66.39
CA ALA A 764 45.98 37.68 64.98
C ALA A 764 47.13 36.75 64.58
N SER A 765 46.82 35.56 64.10
CA SER A 765 47.76 34.75 63.33
C SER A 765 47.11 34.35 62.02
N THR A 766 47.63 34.93 60.94
CA THR A 766 47.36 34.60 59.55
C THR A 766 48.05 33.27 59.22
N GLY A 767 47.26 32.20 59.07
CA GLY A 767 47.69 30.92 58.53
C GLY A 767 46.74 30.51 57.42
N ALA A 768 47.20 30.57 56.18
CA ALA A 768 46.46 30.16 55.00
C ALA A 768 46.32 28.63 54.97
N GLY A 769 45.08 28.14 54.84
CA GLY A 769 44.80 26.76 54.44
C GLY A 769 43.81 25.99 55.32
N ASP A 770 42.56 26.43 55.42
CA ASP A 770 41.34 25.60 55.21
C ASP A 770 40.11 26.51 55.26
N LYS A 771 39.15 26.38 54.34
CA LYS A 771 38.00 27.29 54.22
C LYS A 771 36.82 26.88 55.13
N THR A 772 37.09 26.62 56.40
CA THR A 772 36.03 26.44 57.42
C THR A 772 36.18 27.53 58.48
N PRO A 773 35.13 28.35 58.75
CA PRO A 773 35.19 29.36 59.80
C PRO A 773 35.55 28.69 61.12
N ASP A 774 36.54 29.24 61.83
CA ASP A 774 37.12 28.66 63.05
C ASP A 774 36.23 28.91 64.28
N LEU A 775 34.98 28.45 64.19
CA LEU A 775 33.89 28.65 65.14
C LEU A 775 33.90 27.59 66.25
N SER A 776 33.77 28.01 67.52
CA SER A 776 33.71 27.07 68.65
C SER A 776 32.29 26.54 68.91
N LEU A 777 32.18 25.34 69.51
CA LEU A 777 30.90 24.72 69.85
C LEU A 777 29.99 25.65 70.69
N TRP A 778 30.57 26.35 71.66
CA TRP A 778 29.85 27.29 72.54
C TRP A 778 29.39 28.57 71.83
N GLU A 779 30.17 29.06 70.88
CA GLU A 779 29.75 30.18 70.02
C GLU A 779 28.61 29.78 69.09
N ALA A 780 28.64 28.55 68.57
CA ALA A 780 27.59 28.02 67.72
C ALA A 780 26.28 27.80 68.49
N GLU A 781 26.34 27.19 69.68
CA GLU A 781 25.20 26.99 70.59
C GLU A 781 24.51 28.32 70.88
N LYS A 782 25.24 29.31 71.40
CA LYS A 782 24.67 30.61 71.76
C LYS A 782 23.99 31.31 70.59
N ARG A 783 24.55 31.21 69.38
CA ARG A 783 23.98 31.85 68.17
C ARG A 783 22.78 31.08 67.61
N ILE A 784 22.77 29.75 67.66
CA ILE A 784 21.67 28.92 67.14
C ILE A 784 20.42 28.97 68.06
N PHE A 785 20.60 29.06 69.38
CA PHE A 785 19.49 29.12 70.34
C PHE A 785 18.97 30.54 70.61
N ALA A 786 19.68 31.59 70.18
CA ALA A 786 19.25 32.98 70.41
C ALA A 786 17.92 33.35 69.72
N ASN A 787 17.85 33.19 68.40
CA ASN A 787 16.64 33.39 67.59
C ASN A 787 16.84 32.77 66.18
N ASN A 788 15.77 32.71 65.37
CA ASN A 788 15.84 32.11 64.03
C ASN A 788 16.74 32.88 63.04
N GLU A 789 16.84 34.20 63.16
CA GLU A 789 17.67 35.02 62.27
C GLU A 789 19.16 34.78 62.51
N SER A 790 19.56 34.73 63.78
CA SER A 790 20.91 34.37 64.22
C SER A 790 21.27 32.93 63.84
N ALA A 791 20.34 31.99 63.96
CA ALA A 791 20.54 30.61 63.52
C ALA A 791 20.78 30.52 62.00
N ARG A 792 19.96 31.19 61.18
CA ARG A 792 20.17 31.23 59.71
C ARG A 792 21.50 31.84 59.31
N SER A 793 21.87 32.95 59.96
CA SER A 793 23.15 33.62 59.72
C SER A 793 24.33 32.69 59.99
N LEU A 794 24.27 31.93 61.09
CA LEU A 794 25.30 30.93 61.42
C LEU A 794 25.36 29.78 60.41
N LEU A 795 24.20 29.24 60.01
CA LEU A 795 24.16 28.18 59.01
C LEU A 795 24.73 28.65 57.68
N ALA A 796 24.43 29.87 57.25
CA ALA A 796 25.03 30.49 56.08
C ALA A 796 26.55 30.69 56.22
N GLU A 797 27.04 31.12 57.39
CA GLU A 797 28.49 31.26 57.68
C GLU A 797 29.23 29.91 57.56
N LEU A 798 28.59 28.81 57.95
CA LEU A 798 29.13 27.46 57.86
C LEU A 798 28.90 26.78 56.50
N ASN A 799 28.31 27.49 55.51
CA ASN A 799 27.87 26.95 54.22
C ASN A 799 26.94 25.72 54.37
N ILE A 800 26.04 25.77 55.35
CA ILE A 800 24.99 24.77 55.57
C ILE A 800 23.70 25.29 54.93
N GLU A 801 23.26 24.61 53.88
CA GLU A 801 22.06 24.99 53.12
C GLU A 801 20.93 23.96 53.27
N THR A 802 21.23 22.77 53.79
CA THR A 802 20.29 21.64 53.78
C THR A 802 19.51 21.45 55.09
N LEU A 803 19.93 22.10 56.17
CA LEU A 803 19.31 21.97 57.50
C LEU A 803 18.41 23.14 57.82
N THR A 804 17.23 22.85 58.37
CA THR A 804 16.39 23.86 59.02
C THR A 804 16.97 24.29 60.36
N GLU A 805 16.53 25.44 60.88
CA GLU A 805 16.98 25.96 62.18
C GLU A 805 16.59 25.00 63.32
N ALA A 806 15.44 24.31 63.19
CA ALA A 806 15.00 23.31 64.15
C ALA A 806 15.88 22.06 64.12
N GLU A 807 16.25 21.58 62.94
CA GLU A 807 17.16 20.44 62.79
C GLU A 807 18.57 20.77 63.30
N ALA A 808 19.09 21.96 62.98
CA ALA A 808 20.39 22.41 63.47
C ALA A 808 20.46 22.46 65.01
N ARG A 809 19.40 22.97 65.66
CA ARG A 809 19.26 22.91 67.13
C ARG A 809 19.23 21.48 67.64
N ALA A 810 18.40 20.63 67.03
CA ALA A 810 18.27 19.23 67.43
C ALA A 810 19.61 18.48 67.34
N VAL A 811 20.40 18.73 66.29
CA VAL A 811 21.75 18.17 66.12
C VAL A 811 22.70 18.64 67.22
N LEU A 812 22.76 19.94 67.50
CA LEU A 812 23.63 20.46 68.57
C LEU A 812 23.26 19.93 69.95
N GLU A 813 21.97 19.78 70.25
CA GLU A 813 21.49 19.16 71.50
C GLU A 813 21.91 17.69 71.65
N ARG A 814 22.35 17.02 70.57
CA ARG A 814 22.90 15.66 70.66
C ARG A 814 24.30 15.65 71.26
N ARG A 815 24.99 16.77 71.39
CA ARG A 815 26.29 16.85 72.08
C ARG A 815 26.10 16.78 73.58
N VAL A 816 26.85 15.87 74.23
CA VAL A 816 26.82 15.70 75.69
C VAL A 816 27.16 17.01 76.41
N GLU A 817 28.03 17.83 75.82
CA GLU A 817 28.47 19.10 76.40
C GLU A 817 27.44 20.22 76.29
N VAL A 818 26.48 20.13 75.35
CA VAL A 818 25.41 21.13 75.17
C VAL A 818 24.17 20.78 76.00
N ARG A 819 23.94 19.49 76.26
CA ARG A 819 22.79 18.99 77.02
C ARG A 819 23.04 18.98 78.54
N GLY A 820 24.28 19.21 78.97
CA GLY A 820 24.74 19.18 80.36
C GLY A 820 24.54 20.46 81.14
#